data_AF-A0A1V6NSG4-F1
#
_entry.id   AF-A0A1V6NSG4-F1
#
_cell.length_a   1.000
_cell.length_b   1.000
_cell.length_c   1.000
_cell.angle_alpha   90.00
_cell.angle_beta   90.00
_cell.angle_gamma   90.00
#
_symmetry.space_group_name_H-M   'P 1'
#
loop_
_entity.id
_entity.type
_entity.pdbx_description
1 polymer ?
#
loop_
_entity_poly.entity_id
_entity_poly.type
_entity_poly.pdbx_seq_one_letter_code
_entity_poly.pdbx_strand_id
1 'polypeptide(L)'
;MLAEPRKRHNGQPQACEPCRKAKIRCDHESPKCSRCVQRNLNCIYHPAPMTKRRPPTSHTPIHFDSTLPADLLTTQNVSSTFQIPSESSVGAAISLPPADPSPAASSGVTARSSASKRNMLFQEQLGQHETTRFSAVFVENQDSFGAVMVDATNSDYHELGREPDVMARSRVDLAVRTLLNFPSVRTCDILLTGIHHLYDVWLSPTMIQQCLKQVWTEYASELGEPRTRESMLRVVNDLFINQKRPHPTPDCEYAGNSDHASWINWFGGPHLRWEMIGILFSWAGIAFRCKQEWDPVFDLPEQNGRNRNTAAEKMRECAAACVRLCEGNFEISDTMVICMKNSTRLQSIIISDESDRVRVDYGTVRSAFISAGLHRLAPSKEITPFTQHRSSLASSMYYHDKCHSLFNARPPMLSKHYCQCPLPLDLCEEDVYGGRERLTVAIAKLDSNGWNTNGHIHTTTWLRALTMLSPIREGILELTLSLNSNFTKPQVEDLQVQLGNIVASYPPHIQYQGNSEWHAQPSSRFHERSAQEAYIITRIQLDVLQCHFLLQRLLVSRQFSGGQDLFDIAQETMSVILSLWLNRDQLHEFHHAFDWIAVSYGMPCAGILCVELLRASNLVPPATQSELSSTIRGRDCVRFSRSEVVQNLVMFRALLDWIRPTDNNAQLSKKFKAVLQRIIDAVFDSLGSSCGMQTQEMPSEQQSQRHYGPQDQQSPGQNLPAATGREYDIDPEMNAFNDMDWLNTVDWTQNVNPTPMTMSPNNTSSIPRQPVENATVPFWHRDIHELHDHRTTEELPVSSDVVIIGAGYAGISTAYHLTKGEASDKKLSITILEARGVCSGATGRNGGHLRPDMYTPMTRLIDRAGVERALELTEFEIAHVHAIKSLVEKEKIDCDFSLTRSIDVWTNGETAQKAMDMYDTLISHNLDYMKDVFFVLGKDAEGISGVKGAKACASFTAATLWPYKMILHLTASILETGLVNLQAHTPVTSVSRQPSGSFIVTTPRGTTVARKVVYANNAYISGLLPQYREAIVPCKGLCTHISVPEGTRAPLLNNSYIVREEDNVVSYLIPRADGSIVVGGANLRYHPVLSSWYDNVDDSVLIEEVKNHYEGYMQRHFNGWEDSGAQVDKVWTGVMGYSWDSQPHIGAVPGEDGQFVLAGFNGHGMPQAFLSALGVAKMVQNGIGFEDTGVPRLFETTKERLETARNGPIGGDILGVKR
;
A
#
# COMPACT_ATOMS: atom_id res chain seq x y z
N MET A 1 5.33 -68.84 -29.94
CA MET A 1 3.86 -68.98 -29.95
C MET A 1 3.29 -67.82 -30.75
N LEU A 2 2.33 -68.06 -31.64
CA LEU A 2 1.74 -67.01 -32.49
C LEU A 2 0.55 -66.37 -31.77
N ALA A 3 0.48 -65.04 -31.75
CA ALA A 3 -0.52 -64.31 -30.98
C ALA A 3 -1.84 -64.15 -31.76
N GLU A 4 -2.96 -64.49 -31.10
CA GLU A 4 -4.29 -64.21 -31.63
C GLU A 4 -4.58 -62.71 -31.75
N PRO A 5 -5.48 -62.26 -32.66
CA PRO A 5 -5.85 -60.86 -32.78
C PRO A 5 -6.56 -60.35 -31.52
N ARG A 6 -5.88 -59.50 -30.72
CA ARG A 6 -6.47 -58.83 -29.55
C ARG A 6 -7.80 -58.15 -29.91
N LYS A 7 -8.79 -58.29 -29.04
CA LYS A 7 -10.09 -57.58 -29.15
C LYS A 7 -9.94 -56.10 -28.80
N ARG A 8 -10.70 -55.26 -29.49
CA ARG A 8 -10.87 -53.84 -29.18
C ARG A 8 -11.79 -53.67 -27.97
N HIS A 9 -11.88 -52.44 -27.44
CA HIS A 9 -12.74 -52.10 -26.31
C HIS A 9 -14.25 -52.37 -26.52
N ASN A 10 -14.68 -52.56 -27.78
CA ASN A 10 -16.04 -52.96 -28.17
C ASN A 10 -16.16 -54.47 -28.53
N GLY A 11 -15.24 -55.31 -28.06
CA GLY A 11 -15.27 -56.77 -28.21
C GLY A 11 -14.86 -57.34 -29.56
N GLN A 12 -14.80 -56.54 -30.64
CA GLN A 12 -14.43 -57.04 -31.98
C GLN A 12 -12.90 -57.18 -32.16
N PRO A 13 -12.41 -58.19 -32.89
CA PRO A 13 -10.97 -58.41 -33.10
C PRO A 13 -10.31 -57.28 -33.89
N GLN A 14 -9.12 -56.86 -33.47
CA GLN A 14 -8.34 -55.81 -34.14
C GLN A 14 -7.87 -56.27 -35.52
N ALA A 15 -8.23 -55.53 -36.58
CA ALA A 15 -7.72 -55.76 -37.93
C ALA A 15 -6.17 -55.69 -37.99
N CYS A 16 -5.56 -56.51 -38.84
CA CYS A 16 -4.10 -56.50 -39.04
C CYS A 16 -3.60 -55.16 -39.59
N GLU A 17 -2.34 -54.85 -39.36
CA GLU A 17 -1.76 -53.53 -39.64
C GLU A 17 -1.84 -53.10 -41.13
N PRO A 18 -1.65 -53.99 -42.13
CA PRO A 18 -1.88 -53.62 -43.53
C PRO A 18 -3.34 -53.24 -43.82
N CYS A 19 -4.31 -54.03 -43.33
CA CYS A 19 -5.73 -53.74 -43.51
C CYS A 19 -6.15 -52.48 -42.74
N ARG A 20 -5.62 -52.25 -41.53
CA ARG A 20 -5.83 -51.03 -40.74
C ARG A 20 -5.34 -49.79 -41.49
N LYS A 21 -4.10 -49.81 -41.99
CA LYS A 21 -3.52 -48.69 -42.76
C LYS A 21 -4.30 -48.40 -44.04
N ALA A 22 -4.74 -49.45 -44.74
CA ALA A 22 -5.58 -49.32 -45.94
C ALA A 22 -7.07 -49.04 -45.64
N LYS A 23 -7.47 -48.88 -44.37
CA LYS A 23 -8.86 -48.68 -43.91
C LYS A 23 -9.88 -49.74 -44.39
N ILE A 24 -9.43 -50.94 -44.72
CA ILE A 24 -10.29 -52.06 -45.17
C ILE A 24 -10.60 -53.04 -44.03
N ARG A 25 -11.77 -53.68 -44.08
CA ARG A 25 -12.13 -54.74 -43.13
C ARG A 25 -11.19 -55.94 -43.29
N CYS A 26 -10.63 -56.38 -42.17
CA CYS A 26 -9.91 -57.64 -42.07
C CYS A 26 -10.90 -58.78 -41.80
N ASP A 27 -10.60 -59.93 -42.38
CA ASP A 27 -11.30 -61.22 -42.28
C ASP A 27 -10.72 -62.13 -41.17
N HIS A 28 -9.51 -61.79 -40.68
CA HIS A 28 -8.87 -62.36 -39.48
C HIS A 28 -8.45 -63.83 -39.54
N GLU A 29 -8.42 -64.45 -40.72
CA GLU A 29 -7.83 -65.79 -40.89
C GLU A 29 -6.35 -65.83 -40.45
N SER A 30 -5.94 -66.99 -39.93
CA SER A 30 -4.62 -67.26 -39.36
C SER A 30 -3.91 -68.35 -40.17
N PRO A 31 -2.60 -68.24 -40.45
CA PRO A 31 -1.63 -67.26 -39.93
C PRO A 31 -1.58 -65.92 -40.68
N LYS A 32 -2.23 -65.80 -41.85
CA LYS A 32 -2.34 -64.54 -42.60
C LYS A 32 -3.76 -64.43 -43.17
N CYS A 33 -4.38 -63.26 -43.06
CA CYS A 33 -5.73 -63.07 -43.59
C CYS A 33 -5.74 -63.08 -45.13
N SER A 34 -6.82 -63.60 -45.73
CA SER A 34 -6.98 -63.76 -47.18
C SER A 34 -6.69 -62.47 -47.96
N ARG A 35 -7.09 -61.31 -47.42
CA ARG A 35 -6.82 -59.98 -47.99
C ARG A 35 -5.33 -59.62 -48.05
N CYS A 36 -4.54 -60.09 -47.09
CA CYS A 36 -3.08 -59.94 -47.13
C CYS A 36 -2.43 -60.98 -48.04
N VAL A 37 -2.95 -62.21 -48.09
CA VAL A 37 -2.46 -63.26 -49.00
C VAL A 37 -2.64 -62.84 -50.47
N GLN A 38 -3.85 -62.44 -50.87
CA GLN A 38 -4.14 -61.97 -52.24
C GLN A 38 -3.30 -60.76 -52.68
N ARG A 39 -2.91 -59.89 -51.73
CA ARG A 39 -2.10 -58.70 -52.00
C ARG A 39 -0.59 -58.91 -51.76
N ASN A 40 -0.19 -60.15 -51.45
CA ASN A 40 1.15 -60.55 -51.05
C ASN A 40 1.79 -59.67 -49.96
N LEU A 41 0.99 -59.25 -48.98
CA LEU A 41 1.40 -58.40 -47.87
C LEU A 41 1.70 -59.21 -46.61
N ASN A 42 2.67 -58.75 -45.81
CA ASN A 42 2.98 -59.42 -44.54
C ASN A 42 1.93 -59.06 -43.47
N CYS A 43 1.03 -60.01 -43.18
CA CYS A 43 -0.04 -59.84 -42.20
C CYS A 43 0.52 -59.85 -40.78
N ILE A 44 0.49 -58.69 -40.09
CA ILE A 44 1.01 -58.52 -38.73
C ILE A 44 -0.07 -57.84 -37.87
N TYR A 45 -0.30 -58.34 -36.65
CA TYR A 45 -1.19 -57.71 -35.66
C TYR A 45 -0.35 -57.00 -34.60
N HIS A 46 -0.37 -55.67 -34.57
CA HIS A 46 0.47 -54.88 -33.65
C HIS A 46 -0.19 -54.75 -32.26
N PRO A 47 0.50 -55.07 -31.15
CA PRO A 47 -0.10 -55.15 -29.82
C PRO A 47 -0.48 -53.80 -29.20
N ALA A 48 0.07 -52.69 -29.71
CA ALA A 48 -0.29 -51.31 -29.35
C ALA A 48 -0.18 -50.40 -30.60
N PRO A 49 -1.27 -50.12 -31.33
CA PRO A 49 -1.19 -49.57 -32.71
C PRO A 49 -1.15 -48.02 -32.81
N MET A 50 -1.03 -47.29 -31.70
CA MET A 50 -1.15 -45.82 -31.64
C MET A 50 0.16 -45.07 -31.38
N THR A 51 1.19 -45.71 -30.83
CA THR A 51 2.50 -45.10 -30.54
C THR A 51 3.42 -45.12 -31.77
N LYS A 52 3.64 -43.96 -32.40
CA LYS A 52 4.68 -43.80 -33.43
C LYS A 52 6.06 -43.62 -32.79
N ARG A 53 7.02 -44.48 -33.13
CA ARG A 53 8.46 -44.15 -33.09
C ARG A 53 8.89 -43.57 -34.45
N ARG A 54 9.82 -42.60 -34.47
CA ARG A 54 10.56 -42.23 -35.70
C ARG A 54 11.68 -43.27 -35.95
N PRO A 55 11.94 -43.65 -37.21
CA PRO A 55 13.13 -44.44 -37.57
C PRO A 55 14.38 -43.53 -37.71
N PRO A 56 15.61 -44.08 -37.63
CA PRO A 56 16.84 -43.32 -37.80
C PRO A 56 17.20 -43.08 -39.27
N THR A 57 17.97 -42.02 -39.52
CA THR A 57 18.77 -41.81 -40.74
C THR A 57 20.21 -42.29 -40.51
N SER A 58 20.93 -42.69 -41.55
CA SER A 58 22.16 -43.48 -41.41
C SER A 58 23.25 -43.11 -42.43
N HIS A 59 24.49 -42.98 -41.93
CA HIS A 59 25.77 -42.88 -42.66
C HIS A 59 25.96 -41.56 -43.46
N THR A 60 27.19 -41.05 -43.65
CA THR A 60 28.50 -41.73 -43.66
C THR A 60 29.57 -40.96 -42.86
N PRO A 61 30.47 -41.63 -42.11
CA PRO A 61 31.54 -40.97 -41.36
C PRO A 61 32.75 -40.61 -42.25
N ILE A 62 33.51 -39.60 -41.84
CA ILE A 62 34.87 -39.31 -42.35
C ILE A 62 35.84 -39.51 -41.18
N HIS A 63 36.75 -40.48 -41.32
CA HIS A 63 37.96 -40.57 -40.52
C HIS A 63 39.01 -39.61 -41.09
N PHE A 64 39.87 -39.07 -40.22
CA PHE A 64 41.26 -38.78 -40.57
C PHE A 64 42.17 -39.20 -39.42
N ASP A 65 43.37 -39.67 -39.77
CA ASP A 65 44.23 -40.47 -38.90
C ASP A 65 45.20 -39.67 -38.02
N SER A 66 45.61 -40.30 -36.92
CA SER A 66 46.68 -39.82 -36.06
C SER A 66 48.05 -40.32 -36.53
N THR A 67 48.78 -39.51 -37.31
CA THR A 67 50.21 -39.76 -37.61
C THR A 67 51.04 -38.48 -37.60
N LEU A 68 52.13 -38.49 -36.83
CA LEU A 68 53.29 -37.59 -36.99
C LEU A 68 54.33 -38.30 -37.85
N PRO A 69 55.10 -37.53 -38.65
CA PRO A 69 56.56 -37.57 -38.49
C PRO A 69 57.15 -36.19 -38.15
N ALA A 70 58.43 -36.17 -37.79
CA ALA A 70 59.19 -34.97 -37.45
C ALA A 70 60.08 -34.50 -38.64
N ASP A 71 61.01 -33.60 -38.32
CA ASP A 71 62.17 -33.16 -39.11
C ASP A 71 61.91 -32.13 -40.24
N LEU A 72 62.69 -31.05 -40.41
CA LEU A 72 63.85 -30.58 -39.62
C LEU A 72 64.20 -29.08 -39.87
N LEU A 73 65.03 -28.51 -38.98
CA LEU A 73 65.95 -27.35 -39.14
C LEU A 73 65.45 -25.87 -39.15
N THR A 74 65.72 -25.17 -38.01
CA THR A 74 66.38 -23.83 -37.89
C THR A 74 65.65 -22.53 -38.35
N THR A 75 65.82 -21.33 -37.74
CA THR A 75 66.74 -20.86 -36.65
C THR A 75 66.22 -19.62 -35.88
N GLN A 76 66.47 -19.59 -34.57
CA GLN A 76 66.90 -18.45 -33.70
C GLN A 76 66.37 -16.99 -33.87
N ASN A 77 65.74 -16.47 -32.80
CA ASN A 77 66.15 -15.30 -31.95
C ASN A 77 64.89 -14.72 -31.24
N VAL A 78 64.75 -14.49 -29.92
CA VAL A 78 65.64 -14.16 -28.77
C VAL A 78 65.98 -12.66 -28.62
N SER A 79 65.14 -11.91 -27.91
CA SER A 79 65.43 -10.92 -26.83
C SER A 79 64.16 -10.08 -26.52
N SER A 80 63.74 -9.67 -25.32
CA SER A 80 64.31 -9.53 -23.95
C SER A 80 64.88 -8.15 -23.54
N THR A 81 63.99 -7.18 -23.25
CA THR A 81 64.09 -6.03 -22.30
C THR A 81 62.76 -5.27 -22.39
N PHE A 82 62.07 -4.72 -21.38
CA PHE A 82 62.40 -4.36 -19.98
C PHE A 82 63.33 -3.13 -19.81
N GLN A 83 62.75 -1.93 -19.62
CA GLN A 83 63.11 -1.04 -18.49
C GLN A 83 62.21 0.20 -18.31
N ILE A 84 62.28 0.73 -17.09
CA ILE A 84 61.65 1.95 -16.56
C ILE A 84 62.79 2.95 -16.24
N PRO A 85 62.56 4.27 -16.32
CA PRO A 85 63.14 5.25 -15.40
C PRO A 85 62.04 5.81 -14.47
N SER A 86 62.12 5.89 -13.13
CA SER A 86 63.22 6.25 -12.21
C SER A 86 63.63 7.72 -12.34
N GLU A 87 63.74 8.57 -11.30
CA GLU A 87 63.89 8.37 -9.84
C GLU A 87 63.02 9.42 -9.05
N SER A 88 62.52 9.16 -7.82
CA SER A 88 63.09 9.52 -6.47
C SER A 88 63.23 11.05 -6.18
N SER A 89 63.17 11.58 -4.93
CA SER A 89 62.88 11.06 -3.57
C SER A 89 62.75 12.21 -2.53
N VAL A 90 62.28 11.91 -1.29
CA VAL A 90 62.31 12.76 -0.06
C VAL A 90 61.36 14.00 -0.06
N GLY A 91 60.70 14.44 1.03
CA GLY A 91 60.47 13.85 2.36
C GLY A 91 59.96 14.87 3.42
N ALA A 92 59.23 14.38 4.43
CA ALA A 92 58.96 14.95 5.77
C ALA A 92 58.44 16.42 5.98
N ALA A 93 57.16 16.50 6.43
CA ALA A 93 56.69 17.15 7.67
C ALA A 93 56.28 18.66 7.78
N ILE A 94 55.17 18.86 8.52
CA ILE A 94 54.76 20.03 9.37
C ILE A 94 53.91 21.20 8.78
N SER A 95 52.79 21.46 9.49
CA SER A 95 51.95 22.69 9.62
C SER A 95 50.89 23.11 8.58
N LEU A 96 49.83 23.71 9.15
CA LEU A 96 48.66 24.42 8.58
C LEU A 96 48.83 25.95 8.77
N PRO A 97 47.88 26.83 8.38
CA PRO A 97 47.17 27.08 7.10
C PRO A 97 47.42 28.58 6.69
N PRO A 98 46.53 29.40 6.04
CA PRO A 98 45.32 29.17 5.20
C PRO A 98 45.31 29.94 3.84
N ALA A 99 44.14 29.97 3.18
CA ALA A 99 43.59 30.99 2.25
C ALA A 99 43.47 30.69 0.73
N ASP A 100 42.28 31.03 0.21
CA ASP A 100 41.80 31.14 -1.19
C ASP A 100 42.19 32.50 -1.85
N PRO A 101 41.88 32.84 -3.14
CA PRO A 101 40.97 32.20 -4.11
C PRO A 101 41.45 32.04 -5.59
N SER A 102 40.58 31.46 -6.43
CA SER A 102 40.49 31.50 -7.92
C SER A 102 40.26 32.96 -8.48
N PRO A 103 40.28 33.32 -9.80
CA PRO A 103 39.73 32.56 -10.98
C PRO A 103 40.24 32.89 -12.45
N ALA A 104 39.50 32.37 -13.46
CA ALA A 104 39.07 33.00 -14.75
C ALA A 104 39.91 32.97 -16.08
N ALA A 105 39.44 32.13 -17.02
CA ALA A 105 38.77 32.43 -18.33
C ALA A 105 39.32 33.41 -19.42
N SER A 106 38.99 33.14 -20.70
CA SER A 106 38.78 34.17 -21.77
C SER A 106 38.04 33.71 -23.05
N SER A 107 36.92 34.40 -23.38
CA SER A 107 36.23 34.81 -24.66
C SER A 107 36.54 34.16 -26.04
N GLY A 108 35.66 34.17 -27.07
CA GLY A 108 34.36 34.87 -27.30
C GLY A 108 34.39 35.86 -28.52
N VAL A 109 33.33 36.43 -29.15
CA VAL A 109 31.83 36.32 -29.06
C VAL A 109 31.13 36.93 -30.34
N THR A 110 30.30 36.20 -31.11
CA THR A 110 29.21 36.73 -32.02
C THR A 110 28.18 35.63 -32.34
N ALA A 111 26.85 35.68 -32.08
CA ALA A 111 25.80 36.71 -32.27
C ALA A 111 25.33 36.86 -33.73
N ARG A 112 24.03 36.87 -34.11
CA ARG A 112 22.69 36.74 -33.46
C ARG A 112 21.68 36.44 -34.61
N SER A 113 20.40 36.05 -34.50
CA SER A 113 19.42 35.62 -33.45
C SER A 113 18.18 35.03 -34.22
N SER A 114 17.04 34.57 -33.68
CA SER A 114 16.41 34.64 -32.33
C SER A 114 15.47 33.45 -32.09
N ALA A 115 15.49 32.86 -30.89
CA ALA A 115 14.51 31.89 -30.40
C ALA A 115 13.83 32.43 -29.12
N SER A 116 12.57 32.04 -28.87
CA SER A 116 11.81 32.52 -27.71
C SER A 116 12.32 31.93 -26.39
N LYS A 117 12.32 32.73 -25.32
CA LYS A 117 12.71 32.30 -23.97
C LYS A 117 11.77 31.22 -23.43
N ARG A 118 12.33 30.27 -22.67
CA ARG A 118 11.60 29.51 -21.63
C ARG A 118 12.09 30.03 -20.27
N ASN A 119 11.20 30.64 -19.49
CA ASN A 119 11.53 31.12 -18.15
C ASN A 119 11.37 29.96 -17.15
N MET A 120 12.46 29.34 -16.70
CA MET A 120 12.44 28.42 -15.55
C MET A 120 12.88 29.14 -14.26
N LEU A 121 12.24 28.77 -13.16
CA LEU A 121 12.03 29.58 -11.94
C LEU A 121 13.24 29.78 -11.00
N PHE A 122 14.47 29.84 -11.53
CA PHE A 122 15.72 29.95 -10.74
C PHE A 122 16.71 31.05 -11.22
N GLN A 123 16.23 32.03 -11.98
CA GLN A 123 16.85 33.36 -12.13
C GLN A 123 15.77 34.39 -11.75
N GLU A 124 15.94 35.33 -10.80
CA GLU A 124 17.16 35.96 -10.27
C GLU A 124 17.21 36.12 -8.73
N GLN A 125 18.41 36.44 -8.23
CA GLN A 125 18.77 37.08 -6.94
C GLN A 125 17.88 36.83 -5.71
N LEU A 126 18.11 35.76 -4.94
CA LEU A 126 17.82 35.78 -3.49
C LEU A 126 18.60 34.72 -2.65
N GLY A 127 19.60 35.20 -1.90
CA GLY A 127 20.31 34.46 -0.84
C GLY A 127 21.50 33.62 -1.30
N GLN A 128 22.65 33.75 -0.61
CA GLN A 128 23.90 33.04 -0.88
C GLN A 128 23.85 31.57 -0.39
N HIS A 129 22.98 30.75 -0.98
CA HIS A 129 22.96 29.30 -0.76
C HIS A 129 22.95 28.57 -2.11
N GLU A 130 24.17 28.18 -2.52
CA GLU A 130 24.54 27.45 -3.73
C GLU A 130 23.71 26.17 -3.90
N THR A 131 23.43 25.78 -5.14
CA THR A 131 22.34 24.81 -5.39
C THR A 131 22.85 23.37 -5.45
N THR A 132 22.37 22.52 -4.54
CA THR A 132 22.84 21.12 -4.36
C THR A 132 22.39 20.14 -5.45
N ARG A 133 21.95 20.63 -6.63
CA ARG A 133 21.60 19.77 -7.78
C ARG A 133 22.87 19.38 -8.52
N PHE A 134 23.02 18.10 -8.89
CA PHE A 134 24.15 17.65 -9.72
C PHE A 134 24.29 18.41 -11.06
N SER A 135 23.19 18.91 -11.61
CA SER A 135 23.19 19.75 -12.81
C SER A 135 23.62 21.21 -12.57
N ALA A 136 23.62 21.69 -11.32
CA ALA A 136 23.95 23.07 -10.97
C ALA A 136 25.36 23.45 -11.40
N VAL A 137 26.35 22.61 -11.08
CA VAL A 137 27.77 22.82 -11.42
C VAL A 137 27.97 23.15 -12.91
N PHE A 138 27.22 22.52 -13.81
CA PHE A 138 27.31 22.73 -15.26
C PHE A 138 26.61 24.02 -15.75
N VAL A 139 25.65 24.54 -15.00
CA VAL A 139 24.93 25.80 -15.29
C VAL A 139 25.65 26.99 -14.64
N GLU A 140 26.08 26.83 -13.39
CA GLU A 140 26.83 27.82 -12.62
C GLU A 140 28.26 28.03 -13.17
N ASN A 141 28.79 27.05 -13.92
CA ASN A 141 30.09 27.13 -14.63
C ASN A 141 29.92 27.01 -16.16
N GLN A 142 28.77 27.40 -16.72
CA GLN A 142 28.48 27.23 -18.15
C GLN A 142 29.52 27.93 -19.06
N ASP A 143 30.06 29.08 -18.62
CA ASP A 143 31.14 29.80 -19.31
C ASP A 143 32.50 29.07 -19.25
N SER A 144 32.74 28.25 -18.23
CA SER A 144 33.97 27.45 -18.07
C SER A 144 33.97 26.17 -18.90
N PHE A 145 32.80 25.60 -19.16
CA PHE A 145 32.63 24.35 -19.92
C PHE A 145 32.22 24.56 -21.39
N GLY A 146 32.00 25.81 -21.82
CA GLY A 146 31.30 26.16 -23.07
C GLY A 146 31.84 25.51 -24.35
N ALA A 147 33.14 25.24 -24.47
CA ALA A 147 33.69 24.53 -25.64
C ALA A 147 33.42 23.01 -25.61
N VAL A 148 33.52 22.38 -24.44
CA VAL A 148 33.37 20.92 -24.27
C VAL A 148 31.91 20.51 -24.33
N MET A 149 30.99 21.37 -23.87
CA MET A 149 29.55 21.11 -23.98
C MET A 149 29.02 21.17 -25.42
N VAL A 150 29.69 21.87 -26.35
CA VAL A 150 29.23 21.97 -27.74
C VAL A 150 29.43 20.65 -28.49
N ASP A 151 30.57 19.97 -28.38
CA ASP A 151 30.74 18.65 -28.97
C ASP A 151 29.82 17.60 -28.31
N ALA A 152 29.58 17.71 -26.99
CA ALA A 152 28.62 16.86 -26.28
C ALA A 152 27.14 17.10 -26.66
N THR A 153 26.84 18.16 -27.43
CA THR A 153 25.50 18.47 -27.96
C THR A 153 25.41 18.35 -29.48
N ASN A 154 26.54 18.16 -30.17
CA ASN A 154 26.65 17.93 -31.61
C ASN A 154 26.91 16.46 -31.98
N SER A 155 26.72 15.51 -31.06
CA SER A 155 26.52 14.11 -31.47
C SER A 155 25.21 14.02 -32.26
N ASP A 156 25.28 13.66 -33.54
CA ASP A 156 24.12 13.60 -34.44
C ASP A 156 22.96 12.79 -33.83
N TYR A 157 21.91 13.48 -33.41
CA TYR A 157 20.57 12.91 -33.27
C TYR A 157 20.02 12.62 -34.67
N HIS A 158 20.57 11.59 -35.30
CA HIS A 158 20.02 10.98 -36.51
C HIS A 158 18.51 10.74 -36.33
N GLU A 159 17.70 11.22 -37.28
CA GLU A 159 16.25 10.95 -37.32
C GLU A 159 15.96 9.46 -37.58
N LEU A 160 16.14 8.61 -36.56
CA LEU A 160 15.73 7.21 -36.57
C LEU A 160 14.21 7.09 -36.38
N GLY A 161 13.49 7.33 -37.47
CA GLY A 161 12.14 6.82 -37.71
C GLY A 161 11.02 7.41 -36.84
N ARG A 162 10.24 8.33 -37.40
CA ARG A 162 8.90 8.61 -36.89
C ARG A 162 7.97 7.42 -37.16
N GLU A 163 7.67 6.62 -36.14
CA GLU A 163 6.43 5.84 -36.11
C GLU A 163 5.21 6.78 -35.92
N PRO A 164 4.11 6.61 -36.67
CA PRO A 164 2.99 7.55 -36.64
C PRO A 164 1.96 7.24 -35.53
N ASP A 165 1.86 8.13 -34.56
CA ASP A 165 0.63 8.47 -33.82
C ASP A 165 -0.29 7.29 -33.39
N VAL A 166 0.21 6.48 -32.46
CA VAL A 166 -0.63 5.60 -31.62
C VAL A 166 -0.90 6.26 -30.25
N MET A 167 0.12 6.90 -29.66
CA MET A 167 0.08 7.47 -28.30
C MET A 167 -0.66 8.82 -28.18
N ALA A 168 -0.85 9.60 -29.26
CA ALA A 168 -1.70 10.79 -29.15
C ALA A 168 -3.18 10.43 -29.27
N ARG A 169 -3.55 9.40 -30.04
CA ARG A 169 -4.94 8.90 -30.14
C ARG A 169 -5.53 8.50 -28.78
N SER A 170 -4.79 7.76 -27.96
CA SER A 170 -5.23 7.37 -26.61
C SER A 170 -5.39 8.57 -25.67
N ARG A 171 -4.47 9.55 -25.73
CA ARG A 171 -4.56 10.80 -24.95
C ARG A 171 -5.70 11.71 -25.41
N VAL A 172 -5.94 11.83 -26.72
CA VAL A 172 -7.08 12.58 -27.29
C VAL A 172 -8.41 11.93 -26.90
N ASP A 173 -8.48 10.59 -26.87
CA ASP A 173 -9.70 9.90 -26.46
C ASP A 173 -9.99 10.04 -24.94
N LEU A 174 -8.95 9.99 -24.10
CA LEU A 174 -9.06 10.34 -22.67
C LEU A 174 -9.51 11.78 -22.47
N ALA A 175 -8.95 12.72 -23.24
CA ALA A 175 -9.29 14.14 -23.21
C ALA A 175 -10.76 14.39 -23.58
N VAL A 176 -11.26 13.76 -24.66
CA VAL A 176 -12.68 13.83 -25.05
C VAL A 176 -13.58 13.24 -23.95
N ARG A 177 -13.27 12.03 -23.45
CA ARG A 177 -14.06 11.40 -22.37
C ARG A 177 -14.09 12.24 -21.09
N THR A 178 -13.03 13.00 -20.82
CA THR A 178 -12.95 13.94 -19.71
C THR A 178 -13.87 15.13 -19.93
N LEU A 179 -13.76 15.86 -21.06
CA LEU A 179 -14.59 17.04 -21.32
C LEU A 179 -16.09 16.73 -21.54
N LEU A 180 -16.44 15.53 -22.03
CA LEU A 180 -17.85 15.10 -22.10
C LEU A 180 -18.55 15.15 -20.71
N ASN A 181 -17.78 14.99 -19.63
CA ASN A 181 -18.27 15.04 -18.24
C ASN A 181 -18.12 16.43 -17.58
N PHE A 182 -17.68 17.46 -18.29
CA PHE A 182 -17.66 18.84 -17.74
C PHE A 182 -19.08 19.27 -17.34
N PRO A 183 -19.32 19.93 -16.20
CA PRO A 183 -20.68 20.38 -15.82
C PRO A 183 -21.35 21.20 -16.94
N SER A 184 -22.68 21.22 -17.08
CA SER A 184 -23.34 22.21 -17.96
C SER A 184 -23.31 23.60 -17.35
N VAL A 185 -23.65 24.64 -18.14
CA VAL A 185 -23.81 26.01 -17.63
C VAL A 185 -24.82 26.07 -16.48
N ARG A 186 -25.93 25.32 -16.57
CA ARG A 186 -26.97 25.27 -15.53
C ARG A 186 -26.48 24.58 -14.26
N THR A 187 -25.68 23.52 -14.38
CA THR A 187 -25.00 22.93 -13.21
C THR A 187 -23.99 23.90 -12.63
N CYS A 188 -23.18 24.58 -13.45
CA CYS A 188 -22.24 25.60 -12.99
C CYS A 188 -22.94 26.71 -12.19
N ASP A 189 -24.06 27.25 -12.67
CA ASP A 189 -24.78 28.32 -11.99
C ASP A 189 -25.29 27.89 -10.59
N ILE A 190 -25.81 26.67 -10.45
CA ILE A 190 -26.25 26.13 -9.16
C ILE A 190 -25.06 25.81 -8.24
N LEU A 191 -23.94 25.31 -8.78
CA LEU A 191 -22.71 25.05 -8.00
C LEU A 191 -21.97 26.33 -7.60
N LEU A 192 -22.08 27.41 -8.39
CA LEU A 192 -21.59 28.75 -8.05
C LEU A 192 -22.40 29.42 -6.93
N THR A 193 -23.65 28.98 -6.71
CA THR A 193 -24.49 29.48 -5.63
C THR A 193 -23.92 29.02 -4.27
N GLY A 194 -23.41 29.99 -3.51
CA GLY A 194 -22.71 29.78 -2.23
C GLY A 194 -21.19 29.62 -2.34
N ILE A 195 -20.55 29.91 -3.50
CA ILE A 195 -19.11 29.67 -3.70
C ILE A 195 -18.19 30.34 -2.65
N HIS A 196 -18.59 31.48 -2.07
CA HIS A 196 -17.82 32.15 -1.03
C HIS A 196 -17.76 31.33 0.28
N HIS A 197 -18.70 30.41 0.51
CA HIS A 197 -18.74 29.48 1.65
C HIS A 197 -18.04 28.15 1.34
N LEU A 198 -17.81 27.84 0.06
CA LEU A 198 -16.92 26.76 -0.41
C LEU A 198 -15.42 27.16 -0.32
N TYR A 199 -15.12 28.38 0.12
CA TYR A 199 -13.77 28.95 0.11
C TYR A 199 -12.92 28.46 1.30
N ASP A 200 -12.66 27.15 1.34
CA ASP A 200 -11.52 26.56 2.05
C ASP A 200 -10.23 26.99 1.31
N VAL A 201 -9.84 28.26 1.47
CA VAL A 201 -8.50 28.91 1.37
C VAL A 201 -7.63 28.67 0.11
N TRP A 202 -8.00 27.74 -0.77
CA TRP A 202 -7.15 27.09 -1.78
C TRP A 202 -7.68 27.26 -3.21
N LEU A 203 -8.95 27.64 -3.33
CA LEU A 203 -9.69 27.90 -4.56
C LEU A 203 -10.27 29.31 -4.47
N SER A 204 -9.77 30.24 -5.28
CA SER A 204 -10.29 31.60 -5.35
C SER A 204 -11.69 31.61 -6.01
N PRO A 205 -12.76 32.04 -5.32
CA PRO A 205 -14.07 32.20 -5.94
C PRO A 205 -14.02 33.07 -7.19
N THR A 206 -13.23 34.16 -7.17
CA THR A 206 -13.10 35.08 -8.30
C THR A 206 -12.45 34.40 -9.51
N MET A 207 -11.34 33.67 -9.32
CA MET A 207 -10.70 32.92 -10.40
C MET A 207 -11.62 31.87 -11.02
N ILE A 208 -12.35 31.13 -10.18
CA ILE A 208 -13.28 30.08 -10.63
C ILE A 208 -14.43 30.70 -11.44
N GLN A 209 -15.08 31.75 -10.93
CA GLN A 209 -16.15 32.46 -11.63
C GLN A 209 -15.70 33.00 -12.99
N GLN A 210 -14.56 33.71 -13.05
CA GLN A 210 -14.09 34.30 -14.30
C GLN A 210 -13.61 33.23 -15.29
N CYS A 211 -12.92 32.18 -14.83
CA CYS A 211 -12.49 31.10 -15.71
C CYS A 211 -13.68 30.30 -16.28
N LEU A 212 -14.69 29.99 -15.46
CA LEU A 212 -15.92 29.34 -15.93
C LEU A 212 -16.65 30.21 -16.96
N LYS A 213 -16.79 31.51 -16.68
CA LYS A 213 -17.38 32.48 -17.62
C LYS A 213 -16.62 32.51 -18.95
N GLN A 214 -15.28 32.46 -18.93
CA GLN A 214 -14.48 32.43 -20.15
C GLN A 214 -14.60 31.10 -20.92
N VAL A 215 -14.59 29.95 -20.22
CA VAL A 215 -14.87 28.63 -20.83
C VAL A 215 -16.22 28.63 -21.54
N TRP A 216 -17.25 29.16 -20.89
CA TRP A 216 -18.61 29.29 -21.46
C TRP A 216 -18.77 30.43 -22.46
N THR A 217 -17.80 31.34 -22.61
CA THR A 217 -17.80 32.36 -23.66
C THR A 217 -17.14 31.82 -24.94
N GLU A 218 -16.04 31.08 -24.81
CA GLU A 218 -15.23 30.59 -25.94
C GLU A 218 -15.78 29.29 -26.55
N TYR A 219 -16.28 28.37 -25.72
CA TYR A 219 -16.65 27.00 -26.12
C TYR A 219 -18.14 26.66 -25.91
N ALA A 220 -19.03 27.68 -25.89
CA ALA A 220 -20.47 27.49 -25.70
C ALA A 220 -21.10 26.52 -26.72
N SER A 221 -20.71 26.65 -27.99
CA SER A 221 -21.16 25.81 -29.10
C SER A 221 -20.72 24.35 -28.96
N GLU A 222 -19.57 24.11 -28.33
CA GLU A 222 -18.96 22.80 -28.20
C GLU A 222 -19.46 22.06 -26.96
N LEU A 223 -19.52 22.75 -25.83
CA LEU A 223 -19.93 22.26 -24.51
C LEU A 223 -21.45 22.24 -24.29
N GLY A 224 -22.23 22.87 -25.18
CA GLY A 224 -23.69 22.82 -25.20
C GLY A 224 -24.24 21.44 -25.54
N GLU A 225 -25.56 21.25 -25.35
CA GLU A 225 -26.23 19.98 -25.65
C GLU A 225 -26.87 19.97 -27.06
N PRO A 226 -26.84 18.84 -27.79
CA PRO A 226 -26.21 17.56 -27.44
C PRO A 226 -24.69 17.57 -27.67
N ARG A 227 -23.92 17.16 -26.67
CA ARG A 227 -22.46 17.01 -26.79
C ARG A 227 -22.11 15.82 -27.66
N THR A 228 -21.13 16.00 -28.55
CA THR A 228 -20.65 14.96 -29.46
C THR A 228 -19.15 14.74 -29.30
N ARG A 229 -18.62 13.63 -29.84
CA ARG A 229 -17.17 13.40 -29.88
C ARG A 229 -16.50 14.48 -30.74
N GLU A 230 -17.19 14.88 -31.79
CA GLU A 230 -16.80 15.87 -32.79
C GLU A 230 -16.75 17.28 -32.21
N SER A 231 -17.75 17.69 -31.40
CA SER A 231 -17.73 19.00 -30.74
C SER A 231 -16.61 19.11 -29.69
N MET A 232 -16.37 18.05 -28.93
CA MET A 232 -15.27 18.01 -27.95
C MET A 232 -13.89 18.05 -28.59
N LEU A 233 -13.70 17.47 -29.78
CA LEU A 233 -12.39 17.41 -30.43
C LEU A 233 -11.79 18.80 -30.72
N ARG A 234 -12.60 19.84 -30.97
CA ARG A 234 -12.11 21.22 -31.11
C ARG A 234 -11.45 21.69 -29.81
N VAL A 235 -12.20 21.65 -28.70
CA VAL A 235 -11.73 22.07 -27.36
C VAL A 235 -10.48 21.28 -26.94
N VAL A 236 -10.45 19.97 -27.18
CA VAL A 236 -9.30 19.10 -26.89
C VAL A 236 -8.05 19.53 -27.68
N ASN A 237 -8.19 19.86 -28.96
CA ASN A 237 -7.08 20.32 -29.79
C ASN A 237 -6.54 21.68 -29.32
N ASP A 238 -7.43 22.64 -29.02
CA ASP A 238 -7.05 23.97 -28.56
C ASP A 238 -6.31 23.91 -27.20
N LEU A 239 -6.78 23.08 -26.26
CA LEU A 239 -6.09 22.80 -24.99
C LEU A 239 -4.70 22.17 -25.18
N PHE A 240 -4.55 21.20 -26.09
CA PHE A 240 -3.24 20.60 -26.39
C PHE A 240 -2.29 21.53 -27.16
N ILE A 241 -2.81 22.47 -27.96
CA ILE A 241 -2.02 23.53 -28.58
C ILE A 241 -1.52 24.50 -27.50
N ASN A 242 -2.39 24.92 -26.58
CA ASN A 242 -2.03 25.78 -25.46
C ASN A 242 -1.03 25.14 -24.50
N GLN A 243 -1.14 23.84 -24.24
CA GLN A 243 -0.19 23.10 -23.42
C GLN A 243 1.24 23.09 -24.00
N LYS A 244 1.40 23.22 -25.32
CA LYS A 244 2.71 23.30 -26.01
C LYS A 244 3.29 24.72 -26.06
N ARG A 245 2.48 25.75 -25.80
CA ARG A 245 2.97 27.14 -25.70
C ARG A 245 3.74 27.30 -24.37
N PRO A 246 4.87 28.03 -24.33
CA PRO A 246 5.51 28.38 -23.07
C PRO A 246 4.51 29.06 -22.14
N HIS A 247 4.57 28.79 -20.83
CA HIS A 247 3.72 29.50 -19.89
C HIS A 247 4.08 30.99 -19.94
N PRO A 248 3.15 31.90 -20.31
CA PRO A 248 3.42 33.31 -20.13
C PRO A 248 3.60 33.53 -18.62
N THR A 249 4.74 34.10 -18.23
CA THR A 249 4.83 34.79 -16.96
C THR A 249 4.09 36.13 -17.16
N PRO A 250 3.28 36.63 -16.22
CA PRO A 250 2.68 37.96 -16.38
C PRO A 250 3.80 39.01 -16.40
N ASP A 251 4.13 39.54 -17.58
CA ASP A 251 5.23 40.50 -17.76
C ASP A 251 4.90 41.83 -17.06
N CYS A 252 5.32 41.98 -15.80
CA CYS A 252 5.14 43.21 -15.02
C CYS A 252 5.80 44.45 -15.64
N GLU A 253 6.69 44.26 -16.64
CA GLU A 253 7.42 45.33 -17.33
C GLU A 253 6.62 46.01 -18.46
N TYR A 254 5.57 45.37 -19.02
CA TYR A 254 4.79 45.95 -20.13
C TYR A 254 3.68 46.89 -19.64
N ALA A 255 4.10 48.07 -19.20
CA ALA A 255 3.21 49.16 -18.79
C ALA A 255 2.28 49.62 -19.94
N GLY A 256 0.97 49.34 -19.83
CA GLY A 256 0.01 49.68 -20.90
C GLY A 256 -1.45 49.32 -20.63
N ASN A 257 -2.06 49.86 -19.56
CA ASN A 257 -3.51 49.88 -19.27
C ASN A 257 -4.32 48.55 -19.25
N SER A 258 -3.75 47.38 -19.54
CA SER A 258 -4.45 46.08 -19.61
C SER A 258 -4.38 45.24 -18.33
N ASP A 259 -3.83 45.81 -17.26
CA ASP A 259 -3.35 45.18 -16.01
C ASP A 259 -4.32 44.16 -15.38
N HIS A 260 -5.61 44.48 -15.32
CA HIS A 260 -6.67 43.61 -14.74
C HIS A 260 -7.02 42.42 -15.66
N ALA A 261 -7.17 42.67 -16.95
CA ALA A 261 -7.57 41.65 -17.91
C ALA A 261 -6.45 40.64 -18.18
N SER A 262 -5.20 41.11 -18.25
CA SER A 262 -4.03 40.25 -18.52
C SER A 262 -3.82 39.18 -17.45
N TRP A 263 -4.11 39.45 -16.18
CA TRP A 263 -4.02 38.43 -15.12
C TRP A 263 -5.22 37.48 -15.09
N ILE A 264 -6.45 37.97 -15.31
CA ILE A 264 -7.63 37.08 -15.38
C ILE A 264 -7.54 36.12 -16.58
N ASN A 265 -7.01 36.61 -17.72
CA ASN A 265 -6.73 35.80 -18.91
C ASN A 265 -5.52 34.86 -18.75
N TRP A 266 -4.82 34.87 -17.61
CA TRP A 266 -3.68 33.97 -17.35
C TRP A 266 -4.12 32.50 -17.17
N PHE A 267 -5.36 32.29 -16.70
CA PHE A 267 -5.94 30.97 -16.46
C PHE A 267 -6.97 30.52 -17.53
N GLY A 268 -7.47 31.43 -18.39
CA GLY A 268 -8.63 31.17 -19.24
C GLY A 268 -8.55 31.77 -20.66
N GLY A 269 -9.71 31.80 -21.33
CA GLY A 269 -9.86 32.30 -22.70
C GLY A 269 -8.93 31.58 -23.70
N PRO A 270 -8.25 32.30 -24.62
CA PRO A 270 -7.39 31.69 -25.64
C PRO A 270 -6.10 31.08 -25.07
N HIS A 271 -5.84 31.19 -23.77
CA HIS A 271 -4.69 30.61 -23.07
C HIS A 271 -5.05 29.45 -22.13
N LEU A 272 -6.33 29.06 -22.05
CA LEU A 272 -6.82 27.95 -21.23
C LEU A 272 -6.01 26.65 -21.45
N ARG A 273 -5.70 25.92 -20.36
CA ARG A 273 -4.92 24.67 -20.37
C ARG A 273 -5.57 23.57 -19.52
N TRP A 274 -5.12 22.33 -19.70
CA TRP A 274 -5.59 21.15 -18.95
C TRP A 274 -5.44 21.29 -17.43
N GLU A 275 -4.38 21.96 -16.98
CA GLU A 275 -4.12 22.28 -15.58
C GLU A 275 -5.31 23.06 -14.96
N MET A 276 -5.86 24.05 -15.68
CA MET A 276 -7.01 24.81 -15.18
C MET A 276 -8.33 24.04 -15.31
N ILE A 277 -8.52 23.24 -16.37
CA ILE A 277 -9.67 22.33 -16.46
C ILE A 277 -9.69 21.35 -15.27
N GLY A 278 -8.53 20.84 -14.85
CA GLY A 278 -8.40 20.00 -13.65
C GLY A 278 -8.77 20.72 -12.35
N ILE A 279 -8.42 22.00 -12.22
CA ILE A 279 -8.85 22.86 -11.09
C ILE A 279 -10.37 23.05 -11.10
N LEU A 280 -10.99 23.29 -12.27
CA LEU A 280 -12.44 23.44 -12.40
C LEU A 280 -13.19 22.15 -12.06
N PHE A 281 -12.69 20.98 -12.49
CA PHE A 281 -13.23 19.69 -12.04
C PHE A 281 -13.05 19.49 -10.52
N SER A 282 -11.90 19.84 -9.97
CA SER A 282 -11.66 19.74 -8.52
C SER A 282 -12.65 20.60 -7.73
N TRP A 283 -12.84 21.86 -8.14
CA TRP A 283 -13.86 22.75 -7.56
C TRP A 283 -15.27 22.18 -7.69
N ALA A 284 -15.68 21.72 -8.88
CA ALA A 284 -17.03 21.19 -9.10
C ALA A 284 -17.31 19.97 -8.22
N GLY A 285 -16.32 19.09 -8.02
CA GLY A 285 -16.42 17.95 -7.10
C GLY A 285 -16.62 18.38 -5.65
N ILE A 286 -15.88 19.39 -5.18
CA ILE A 286 -16.04 19.95 -3.82
C ILE A 286 -17.42 20.60 -3.70
N ALA A 287 -17.85 21.39 -4.69
CA ALA A 287 -19.16 22.03 -4.70
C ALA A 287 -20.30 21.00 -4.63
N PHE A 288 -20.23 19.89 -5.39
CA PHE A 288 -21.17 18.77 -5.26
C PHE A 288 -21.16 18.18 -3.84
N ARG A 289 -19.98 17.91 -3.24
CA ARG A 289 -19.88 17.36 -1.87
C ARG A 289 -20.52 18.27 -0.81
N CYS A 290 -20.54 19.58 -1.03
CA CYS A 290 -21.12 20.55 -0.09
C CYS A 290 -22.65 20.75 -0.26
N LYS A 291 -23.26 20.36 -1.39
CA LYS A 291 -24.73 20.39 -1.55
C LYS A 291 -25.43 19.35 -0.65
N GLN A 292 -26.72 19.58 -0.38
CA GLN A 292 -27.57 18.60 0.31
C GLN A 292 -28.13 17.57 -0.69
N GLU A 293 -28.53 16.38 -0.24
CA GLU A 293 -29.02 15.30 -1.12
C GLU A 293 -30.29 15.66 -1.91
N TRP A 294 -31.02 16.71 -1.49
CA TRP A 294 -32.23 17.26 -2.15
C TRP A 294 -31.97 18.59 -2.88
N ASP A 295 -30.71 18.95 -3.14
CA ASP A 295 -30.39 20.14 -3.95
C ASP A 295 -30.83 19.93 -5.41
N PRO A 296 -31.56 20.88 -6.04
CA PRO A 296 -32.06 20.76 -7.41
C PRO A 296 -31.00 20.52 -8.50
N VAL A 297 -29.70 20.64 -8.19
CA VAL A 297 -28.63 20.22 -9.10
C VAL A 297 -28.70 18.71 -9.42
N PHE A 298 -29.17 17.87 -8.50
CA PHE A 298 -29.23 16.41 -8.69
C PHE A 298 -30.45 15.94 -9.49
N ASP A 299 -31.51 16.75 -9.55
CA ASP A 299 -32.69 16.53 -10.41
C ASP A 299 -32.44 16.89 -11.89
N LEU A 300 -31.28 17.46 -12.23
CA LEU A 300 -30.96 17.82 -13.61
C LEU A 300 -30.73 16.56 -14.48
N PRO A 301 -31.31 16.47 -15.70
CA PRO A 301 -31.15 15.29 -16.56
C PRO A 301 -29.69 14.89 -16.83
N GLU A 302 -28.81 15.88 -16.99
CA GLU A 302 -27.36 15.72 -17.17
C GLU A 302 -26.65 14.97 -16.03
N GLN A 303 -27.20 14.98 -14.80
CA GLN A 303 -26.64 14.21 -13.69
C GLN A 303 -26.92 12.71 -13.80
N ASN A 304 -27.85 12.27 -14.66
CA ASN A 304 -28.14 10.85 -14.90
C ASN A 304 -28.37 10.05 -13.59
N GLY A 305 -29.04 10.65 -12.60
CA GLY A 305 -29.31 10.02 -11.30
C GLY A 305 -28.13 9.96 -10.31
N ARG A 306 -27.06 10.72 -10.55
CA ARG A 306 -25.97 10.89 -9.56
C ARG A 306 -26.44 11.67 -8.33
N ASN A 307 -25.93 11.28 -7.17
CA ASN A 307 -26.03 12.04 -5.92
C ASN A 307 -24.72 12.80 -5.64
N ARG A 308 -24.63 13.54 -4.53
CA ARG A 308 -23.42 14.33 -4.19
C ARG A 308 -22.12 13.52 -4.16
N ASN A 309 -22.19 12.23 -3.82
CA ASN A 309 -21.01 11.37 -3.75
C ASN A 309 -20.60 10.87 -5.14
N THR A 310 -21.53 10.37 -5.95
CA THR A 310 -21.22 9.86 -7.29
C THR A 310 -20.98 10.96 -8.32
N ALA A 311 -21.56 12.15 -8.14
CA ALA A 311 -21.21 13.35 -8.90
C ALA A 311 -19.78 13.81 -8.58
N ALA A 312 -19.44 13.95 -7.30
CA ALA A 312 -18.10 14.35 -6.88
C ALA A 312 -17.01 13.34 -7.26
N GLU A 313 -17.27 12.05 -7.12
CA GLU A 313 -16.36 10.99 -7.58
C GLU A 313 -16.14 11.07 -9.08
N LYS A 314 -17.18 11.38 -9.87
CA LYS A 314 -17.00 11.58 -11.31
C LYS A 314 -16.16 12.81 -11.63
N MET A 315 -16.28 13.89 -10.87
CA MET A 315 -15.41 15.06 -11.00
C MET A 315 -13.97 14.74 -10.58
N ARG A 316 -13.75 13.90 -9.56
CA ARG A 316 -12.44 13.42 -9.10
C ARG A 316 -11.72 12.60 -10.17
N GLU A 317 -12.42 11.69 -10.84
CA GLU A 317 -11.89 10.98 -12.02
C GLU A 317 -11.40 11.95 -13.11
N CYS A 318 -12.20 12.99 -13.38
CA CYS A 318 -11.92 13.97 -14.44
C CYS A 318 -10.76 14.92 -14.07
N ALA A 319 -10.67 15.36 -12.81
CA ALA A 319 -9.53 16.12 -12.30
C ALA A 319 -8.23 15.30 -12.40
N ALA A 320 -8.25 14.04 -11.93
CA ALA A 320 -7.12 13.14 -12.04
C ALA A 320 -6.75 12.82 -13.51
N ALA A 321 -7.73 12.78 -14.42
CA ALA A 321 -7.47 12.66 -15.86
C ALA A 321 -6.78 13.90 -16.42
N CYS A 322 -7.16 15.11 -15.99
CA CYS A 322 -6.50 16.36 -16.41
C CYS A 322 -5.03 16.42 -15.98
N VAL A 323 -4.69 15.96 -14.77
CA VAL A 323 -3.29 15.83 -14.33
C VAL A 323 -2.52 14.88 -15.25
N ARG A 324 -3.05 13.67 -15.54
CA ARG A 324 -2.41 12.71 -16.47
C ARG A 324 -2.28 13.25 -17.89
N LEU A 325 -3.26 14.03 -18.37
CA LEU A 325 -3.22 14.63 -19.70
C LEU A 325 -2.04 15.60 -19.87
N CYS A 326 -1.46 16.11 -18.78
CA CYS A 326 -0.28 16.98 -18.80
C CYS A 326 1.07 16.24 -18.84
N GLU A 327 1.12 14.92 -18.61
CA GLU A 327 2.36 14.12 -18.60
C GLU A 327 3.18 14.26 -19.89
N GLY A 328 2.52 14.40 -21.04
CA GLY A 328 3.17 14.55 -22.35
C GLY A 328 3.72 15.95 -22.67
N ASN A 329 3.71 16.90 -21.73
CA ASN A 329 4.57 18.08 -21.70
C ASN A 329 4.73 18.53 -20.23
N PHE A 330 5.27 17.64 -19.39
CA PHE A 330 5.25 17.78 -17.94
C PHE A 330 6.19 18.90 -17.43
N GLU A 331 5.63 20.08 -17.25
CA GLU A 331 6.29 21.26 -16.67
C GLU A 331 5.67 21.58 -15.29
N ILE A 332 6.48 21.59 -14.24
CA ILE A 332 6.02 21.84 -12.86
C ILE A 332 5.88 23.35 -12.62
N SER A 333 4.76 23.90 -13.12
CA SER A 333 4.35 25.30 -12.93
C SER A 333 3.52 25.50 -11.65
N ASP A 334 3.32 26.75 -11.23
CA ASP A 334 2.37 27.11 -10.17
C ASP A 334 0.99 26.51 -10.44
N THR A 335 0.48 26.67 -11.67
CA THR A 335 -0.81 26.13 -12.12
C THR A 335 -0.87 24.60 -12.00
N MET A 336 0.23 23.89 -12.27
CA MET A 336 0.34 22.45 -12.04
C MET A 336 0.27 22.11 -10.55
N VAL A 337 1.01 22.82 -9.69
CA VAL A 337 0.96 22.62 -8.23
C VAL A 337 -0.45 22.87 -7.69
N ILE A 338 -1.14 23.92 -8.16
CA ILE A 338 -2.53 24.23 -7.80
C ILE A 338 -3.49 23.13 -8.30
N CYS A 339 -3.30 22.60 -9.51
CA CYS A 339 -4.11 21.52 -10.07
C CYS A 339 -3.94 20.22 -9.27
N MET A 340 -2.69 19.78 -9.04
CA MET A 340 -2.40 18.58 -8.26
C MET A 340 -2.94 18.73 -6.83
N LYS A 341 -2.66 19.86 -6.16
CA LYS A 341 -3.15 20.17 -4.82
C LYS A 341 -4.68 20.07 -4.72
N ASN A 342 -5.42 20.71 -5.63
CA ASN A 342 -6.87 20.70 -5.57
C ASN A 342 -7.47 19.33 -5.94
N SER A 343 -6.84 18.58 -6.86
CA SER A 343 -7.22 17.19 -7.11
C SER A 343 -7.01 16.31 -5.87
N THR A 344 -5.91 16.51 -5.13
CA THR A 344 -5.66 15.82 -3.85
C THR A 344 -6.61 16.28 -2.74
N ARG A 345 -7.00 17.57 -2.71
CA ARG A 345 -8.00 18.06 -1.74
C ARG A 345 -9.38 17.47 -2.00
N LEU A 346 -9.80 17.33 -3.26
CA LEU A 346 -11.02 16.60 -3.62
C LEU A 346 -10.92 15.11 -3.27
N GLN A 347 -9.75 14.48 -3.50
CA GLN A 347 -9.48 13.10 -3.05
C GLN A 347 -9.65 12.95 -1.53
N SER A 348 -9.15 13.92 -0.76
CA SER A 348 -9.24 14.06 0.71
C SER A 348 -10.66 14.33 1.23
N ILE A 349 -11.56 14.93 0.44
CA ILE A 349 -12.96 15.19 0.82
C ILE A 349 -13.90 14.03 0.46
N ILE A 350 -13.48 13.13 -0.44
CA ILE A 350 -14.22 11.94 -0.86
C ILE A 350 -13.78 10.68 -0.10
N ILE A 351 -12.48 10.57 0.21
CA ILE A 351 -11.88 9.46 0.95
C ILE A 351 -11.25 10.02 2.22
N SER A 352 -11.60 9.40 3.37
CA SER A 352 -11.13 9.74 4.70
C SER A 352 -9.64 10.12 4.75
N ASP A 353 -9.33 11.22 5.45
CA ASP A 353 -7.99 11.81 5.56
C ASP A 353 -6.98 10.92 6.30
N GLU A 354 -7.43 9.80 6.89
CA GLU A 354 -6.59 8.72 7.42
C GLU A 354 -5.91 7.88 6.31
N SER A 355 -6.40 7.94 5.06
CA SER A 355 -6.01 7.05 3.96
C SER A 355 -4.56 7.24 3.49
N ASP A 356 -3.82 6.13 3.43
CA ASP A 356 -2.48 6.06 2.83
C ASP A 356 -2.44 6.60 1.39
N ARG A 357 -3.51 6.43 0.62
CA ARG A 357 -3.62 6.94 -0.76
C ARG A 357 -3.56 8.47 -0.78
N VAL A 358 -4.33 9.11 0.09
CA VAL A 358 -4.36 10.58 0.27
C VAL A 358 -3.00 11.07 0.78
N ARG A 359 -2.34 10.30 1.67
CA ARG A 359 -1.00 10.62 2.18
C ARG A 359 0.08 10.60 1.07
N VAL A 360 0.06 9.61 0.19
CA VAL A 360 0.96 9.52 -0.99
C VAL A 360 0.72 10.67 -1.98
N ASP A 361 -0.55 11.01 -2.24
CA ASP A 361 -0.88 12.14 -3.10
C ASP A 361 -0.38 13.47 -2.51
N TYR A 362 -0.59 13.73 -1.20
CA TYR A 362 -0.03 14.93 -0.55
C TYR A 362 1.50 14.97 -0.59
N GLY A 363 2.19 13.82 -0.44
CA GLY A 363 3.64 13.74 -0.63
C GLY A 363 4.07 14.15 -2.06
N THR A 364 3.29 13.74 -3.06
CA THR A 364 3.53 14.06 -4.47
C THR A 364 3.31 15.56 -4.75
N VAL A 365 2.23 16.16 -4.22
CA VAL A 365 1.98 17.62 -4.30
C VAL A 365 3.09 18.42 -3.62
N ARG A 366 3.59 17.97 -2.45
CA ARG A 366 4.70 18.64 -1.74
C ARG A 366 6.02 18.56 -2.52
N SER A 367 6.29 17.45 -3.21
CA SER A 367 7.45 17.34 -4.12
C SER A 367 7.33 18.30 -5.33
N ALA A 368 6.14 18.44 -5.92
CA ALA A 368 5.88 19.42 -6.96
C ALA A 368 6.05 20.87 -6.46
N PHE A 369 5.53 21.18 -5.26
CA PHE A 369 5.68 22.48 -4.59
C PHE A 369 7.15 22.86 -4.33
N ILE A 370 7.97 21.91 -3.89
CA ILE A 370 9.42 22.11 -3.74
C ILE A 370 10.06 22.35 -5.12
N SER A 371 9.72 21.51 -6.10
CA SER A 371 10.26 21.57 -7.47
C SER A 371 9.97 22.90 -8.18
N ALA A 372 8.79 23.49 -7.96
CA ALA A 372 8.38 24.82 -8.45
C ALA A 372 9.08 25.99 -7.72
N GLY A 373 9.95 25.75 -6.75
CA GLY A 373 10.64 26.78 -5.97
C GLY A 373 9.77 27.50 -4.93
N LEU A 374 8.46 27.21 -4.86
CA LEU A 374 7.49 27.90 -3.99
C LEU A 374 7.81 27.76 -2.48
N HIS A 375 8.56 26.73 -2.10
CA HIS A 375 9.09 26.53 -0.74
C HIS A 375 10.12 27.59 -0.32
N ARG A 376 10.78 28.30 -1.25
CA ARG A 376 11.73 29.40 -0.99
C ARG A 376 11.24 30.71 -1.63
N LEU A 377 9.94 30.97 -1.54
CA LEU A 377 9.35 32.20 -2.06
C LEU A 377 9.84 33.40 -1.25
N ALA A 378 10.31 34.44 -1.93
CA ALA A 378 10.78 35.65 -1.28
C ALA A 378 9.67 36.71 -1.10
N PRO A 379 9.79 37.61 -0.11
CA PRO A 379 8.97 38.81 -0.04
C PRO A 379 9.15 39.68 -1.30
N SER A 380 8.05 39.98 -2.00
CA SER A 380 8.09 40.89 -3.15
C SER A 380 8.21 42.36 -2.72
N LYS A 381 8.86 43.18 -3.56
CA LYS A 381 8.93 44.64 -3.39
C LYS A 381 7.67 45.36 -3.90
N GLU A 382 7.00 44.80 -4.90
CA GLU A 382 5.72 45.30 -5.44
C GLU A 382 4.64 44.24 -5.20
N ILE A 383 3.47 44.66 -4.73
CA ILE A 383 2.33 43.78 -4.47
C ILE A 383 1.42 43.79 -5.69
N THR A 384 1.37 42.65 -6.38
CA THR A 384 0.49 42.38 -7.52
C THR A 384 -0.46 41.23 -7.19
N PRO A 385 -1.54 41.01 -7.97
CA PRO A 385 -2.40 39.83 -7.80
C PRO A 385 -1.62 38.52 -7.88
N PHE A 386 -0.61 38.45 -8.76
CA PHE A 386 0.26 37.28 -8.92
C PHE A 386 1.14 37.03 -7.69
N THR A 387 1.79 38.05 -7.12
CA THR A 387 2.63 37.87 -5.92
C THR A 387 1.79 37.53 -4.69
N GLN A 388 0.62 38.15 -4.53
CA GLN A 388 -0.33 37.84 -3.46
C GLN A 388 -0.83 36.38 -3.59
N HIS A 389 -1.18 35.94 -4.80
CA HIS A 389 -1.59 34.55 -5.06
C HIS A 389 -0.47 33.54 -4.74
N ARG A 390 0.79 33.82 -5.12
CA ARG A 390 1.95 32.97 -4.77
C ARG A 390 2.19 32.90 -3.27
N SER A 391 2.10 34.02 -2.54
CA SER A 391 2.19 34.04 -1.07
C SER A 391 1.09 33.19 -0.42
N SER A 392 -0.15 33.28 -0.91
CA SER A 392 -1.25 32.44 -0.45
C SER A 392 -0.99 30.95 -0.73
N LEU A 393 -0.47 30.59 -1.89
CA LEU A 393 -0.12 29.20 -2.23
C LEU A 393 1.05 28.65 -1.37
N ALA A 394 2.05 29.48 -1.06
CA ALA A 394 3.19 29.12 -0.22
C ALA A 394 2.79 28.92 1.25
N SER A 395 2.08 29.90 1.81
CA SER A 395 1.52 29.85 3.17
C SER A 395 0.54 28.69 3.35
N SER A 396 -0.27 28.43 2.30
CA SER A 396 -1.18 27.29 2.21
C SER A 396 -0.50 25.94 2.39
N MET A 397 0.46 25.63 1.52
CA MET A 397 1.09 24.31 1.48
C MET A 397 1.86 24.04 2.78
N TYR A 398 2.48 25.08 3.34
CA TYR A 398 3.16 25.02 4.62
C TYR A 398 2.20 24.72 5.79
N TYR A 399 1.04 25.38 5.87
CA TYR A 399 0.01 25.10 6.88
C TYR A 399 -0.57 23.68 6.75
N HIS A 400 -0.97 23.28 5.54
CA HIS A 400 -1.53 21.95 5.28
C HIS A 400 -0.54 20.81 5.54
N ASP A 401 0.77 21.04 5.38
CA ASP A 401 1.80 20.11 5.83
C ASP A 401 1.66 19.86 7.34
N LYS A 402 1.58 20.89 8.17
CA LYS A 402 1.53 20.73 9.65
C LYS A 402 0.22 20.12 10.13
N CYS A 403 -0.92 20.51 9.56
CA CYS A 403 -2.21 19.97 9.99
C CYS A 403 -2.37 18.47 9.65
N HIS A 404 -1.96 18.02 8.45
CA HIS A 404 -2.02 16.60 8.14
C HIS A 404 -0.98 15.79 8.92
N SER A 405 0.18 16.38 9.22
CA SER A 405 1.21 15.78 10.10
C SER A 405 0.76 15.64 11.55
N LEU A 406 0.07 16.63 12.12
CA LEU A 406 -0.59 16.52 13.43
C LEU A 406 -1.67 15.43 13.42
N PHE A 407 -2.58 15.46 12.44
CA PHE A 407 -3.70 14.51 12.33
C PHE A 407 -3.22 13.04 12.21
N ASN A 408 -2.16 12.79 11.45
CA ASN A 408 -1.60 11.44 11.24
C ASN A 408 -0.47 11.07 12.25
N ALA A 409 -0.12 11.96 13.18
CA ALA A 409 1.05 11.86 14.06
C ALA A 409 2.38 11.52 13.32
N ARG A 410 2.67 12.23 12.22
CA ARG A 410 3.86 12.02 11.36
C ARG A 410 4.74 13.27 11.27
N PRO A 411 6.05 13.12 10.97
CA PRO A 411 6.92 14.27 10.71
C PRO A 411 6.40 15.15 9.55
N PRO A 412 6.56 16.48 9.62
CA PRO A 412 6.27 17.40 8.52
C PRO A 412 7.27 17.23 7.37
N MET A 413 6.80 17.32 6.12
CA MET A 413 7.68 17.21 4.94
C MET A 413 8.26 18.55 4.51
N LEU A 414 7.62 19.67 4.87
CA LEU A 414 8.02 21.03 4.49
C LEU A 414 8.65 21.77 5.67
N SER A 415 9.74 21.26 6.24
CA SER A 415 10.31 21.83 7.48
C SER A 415 10.68 23.32 7.37
N LYS A 416 10.44 24.06 8.45
CA LYS A 416 10.79 25.47 8.67
C LYS A 416 12.25 25.80 8.35
N HIS A 417 13.16 24.85 8.48
CA HIS A 417 14.58 25.01 8.18
C HIS A 417 14.89 25.16 6.68
N TYR A 418 13.97 24.74 5.81
CA TYR A 418 14.12 24.81 4.35
C TYR A 418 13.00 25.62 3.67
N CYS A 419 11.98 26.05 4.43
CA CYS A 419 10.81 26.73 3.91
C CYS A 419 10.78 28.23 4.29
N GLN A 420 10.86 29.09 3.28
CA GLN A 420 10.55 30.51 3.38
C GLN A 420 9.24 30.77 2.63
N CYS A 421 8.15 30.90 3.37
CA CYS A 421 6.81 31.18 2.85
C CYS A 421 6.31 32.55 3.38
N PRO A 422 6.28 33.61 2.56
CA PRO A 422 5.84 34.93 3.00
C PRO A 422 4.32 34.94 3.22
N LEU A 423 3.90 35.53 4.34
CA LEU A 423 2.49 35.60 4.72
C LEU A 423 1.71 36.53 3.76
N PRO A 424 0.64 36.07 3.09
CA PRO A 424 -0.20 36.89 2.20
C PRO A 424 -0.89 38.01 2.97
N LEU A 425 -0.98 39.19 2.38
CA LEU A 425 -1.59 40.36 3.01
C LEU A 425 -3.09 40.13 3.25
N ASP A 426 -3.61 40.76 4.30
CA ASP A 426 -5.00 40.62 4.73
C ASP A 426 -5.96 41.47 3.87
N LEU A 427 -6.19 40.99 2.64
CA LEU A 427 -6.95 41.67 1.60
C LEU A 427 -8.06 40.76 1.07
N CYS A 428 -9.25 41.30 0.78
CA CYS A 428 -10.31 40.54 0.12
C CYS A 428 -10.00 40.31 -1.38
N GLU A 429 -10.66 39.33 -1.99
CA GLU A 429 -10.42 39.01 -3.40
C GLU A 429 -10.83 40.15 -4.34
N GLU A 430 -11.90 40.86 -4.00
CA GLU A 430 -12.45 41.95 -4.81
C GLU A 430 -11.49 43.17 -4.85
N ASP A 431 -10.72 43.38 -3.79
CA ASP A 431 -9.67 44.39 -3.72
C ASP A 431 -8.36 43.92 -4.37
N VAL A 432 -7.99 42.65 -4.21
CA VAL A 432 -6.79 42.05 -4.86
C VAL A 432 -6.93 42.02 -6.37
N TYR A 433 -8.07 41.56 -6.89
CA TYR A 433 -8.27 41.41 -8.33
C TYR A 433 -8.85 42.66 -8.99
N GLY A 434 -9.54 43.54 -8.26
CA GLY A 434 -10.29 44.70 -8.79
C GLY A 434 -9.49 45.87 -9.36
N GLY A 435 -8.22 45.66 -9.74
CA GLY A 435 -7.36 46.63 -10.43
C GLY A 435 -6.38 47.39 -9.53
N ARG A 436 -5.29 47.89 -10.14
CA ARG A 436 -4.11 48.45 -9.45
C ARG A 436 -4.44 49.57 -8.45
N GLU A 437 -5.33 50.50 -8.82
CA GLU A 437 -5.78 51.59 -7.95
C GLU A 437 -6.49 51.07 -6.70
N ARG A 438 -7.42 50.11 -6.87
CA ARG A 438 -8.18 49.51 -5.78
C ARG A 438 -7.27 48.72 -4.84
N LEU A 439 -6.36 47.92 -5.39
CA LEU A 439 -5.34 47.19 -4.63
C LEU A 439 -4.43 48.16 -3.84
N THR A 440 -4.01 49.28 -4.44
CA THR A 440 -3.19 50.29 -3.74
C THR A 440 -3.95 50.95 -2.58
N VAL A 441 -5.23 51.28 -2.78
CA VAL A 441 -6.10 51.82 -1.72
C VAL A 441 -6.36 50.80 -0.60
N ALA A 442 -6.40 49.51 -0.91
CA ALA A 442 -6.56 48.44 0.07
C ALA A 442 -5.28 48.20 0.88
N ILE A 443 -4.11 48.16 0.23
CA ILE A 443 -2.79 48.06 0.88
C ILE A 443 -2.56 49.25 1.83
N ALA A 444 -3.01 50.46 1.47
CA ALA A 444 -2.95 51.65 2.31
C ALA A 444 -3.86 51.60 3.57
N LYS A 445 -4.68 50.56 3.73
CA LYS A 445 -5.53 50.29 4.91
C LYS A 445 -5.06 49.04 5.68
N LEU A 446 -3.80 48.66 5.52
CA LEU A 446 -3.15 47.62 6.31
C LEU A 446 -2.31 48.25 7.43
N ASP A 447 -2.15 47.52 8.54
CA ASP A 447 -1.20 47.85 9.60
C ASP A 447 0.24 47.49 9.19
N SER A 448 1.22 47.82 10.04
CA SER A 448 2.63 47.46 9.82
C SER A 448 2.91 45.95 9.77
N ASN A 449 1.96 45.12 10.20
CA ASN A 449 2.03 43.67 10.18
C ASN A 449 1.21 43.06 9.02
N GLY A 450 0.63 43.86 8.13
CA GLY A 450 -0.14 43.43 6.97
C GLY A 450 -1.57 42.95 7.25
N TRP A 451 -2.16 43.31 8.39
CA TRP A 451 -3.57 43.07 8.77
C TRP A 451 -4.48 44.23 8.37
N ASN A 452 -5.75 43.97 8.07
CA ASN A 452 -6.71 45.04 7.72
C ASN A 452 -7.11 45.87 8.95
N THR A 453 -7.12 47.21 8.81
CA THR A 453 -7.49 48.11 9.92
C THR A 453 -9.00 48.27 10.12
N ASN A 454 -9.82 47.69 9.23
CA ASN A 454 -11.27 47.93 9.19
C ASN A 454 -12.09 46.95 10.04
N GLY A 455 -11.48 45.82 10.44
CA GLY A 455 -12.14 44.80 11.27
C GLY A 455 -12.93 43.75 10.49
N HIS A 456 -12.75 43.68 9.16
CA HIS A 456 -13.42 42.68 8.32
C HIS A 456 -12.71 41.33 8.42
N ILE A 457 -13.47 40.24 8.30
CA ILE A 457 -12.88 38.90 8.14
C ILE A 457 -12.82 38.56 6.65
N HIS A 458 -11.65 38.11 6.21
CA HIS A 458 -11.39 37.56 4.91
C HIS A 458 -10.79 36.15 5.06
N THR A 459 -10.89 35.32 4.02
CA THR A 459 -10.22 34.01 4.00
C THR A 459 -8.69 34.15 4.02
N THR A 460 -8.17 35.30 3.56
CA THR A 460 -6.77 35.72 3.75
C THR A 460 -6.45 36.01 5.22
N THR A 461 -7.35 36.62 5.99
CA THR A 461 -7.24 36.75 7.46
C THR A 461 -7.08 35.38 8.12
N TRP A 462 -7.93 34.42 7.70
CA TRP A 462 -7.88 33.05 8.20
C TRP A 462 -6.54 32.38 7.87
N LEU A 463 -6.11 32.44 6.61
CA LEU A 463 -4.82 31.89 6.17
C LEU A 463 -3.65 32.50 6.95
N ARG A 464 -3.61 33.82 7.10
CA ARG A 464 -2.52 34.54 7.77
C ARG A 464 -2.39 34.07 9.22
N ALA A 465 -3.50 34.00 9.95
CA ALA A 465 -3.52 33.48 11.33
C ALA A 465 -3.06 32.01 11.40
N LEU A 466 -3.61 31.13 10.56
CA LEU A 466 -3.30 29.70 10.52
C LEU A 466 -1.83 29.41 10.17
N THR A 467 -1.24 30.17 9.23
CA THR A 467 0.17 30.04 8.87
C THR A 467 1.08 30.54 9.98
N MET A 468 0.71 31.59 10.72
CA MET A 468 1.47 32.06 11.89
C MET A 468 1.53 31.01 13.02
N LEU A 469 0.52 30.14 13.17
CA LEU A 469 0.55 29.01 14.11
C LEU A 469 1.42 27.82 13.63
N SER A 470 1.78 27.76 12.35
CA SER A 470 2.43 26.59 11.75
C SER A 470 3.84 26.29 12.32
N PRO A 471 4.69 27.27 12.67
CA PRO A 471 5.94 27.01 13.40
C PRO A 471 5.73 26.39 14.80
N ILE A 472 4.67 26.79 15.53
CA ILE A 472 4.32 26.19 16.83
C ILE A 472 3.96 24.71 16.66
N ARG A 473 3.15 24.40 15.63
CA ARG A 473 2.79 23.03 15.27
C ARG A 473 3.99 22.17 14.88
N GLU A 474 4.94 22.74 14.14
CA GLU A 474 6.21 22.05 13.83
C GLU A 474 7.06 21.81 15.08
N GLY A 475 7.18 22.79 15.99
CA GLY A 475 7.86 22.61 17.27
C GLY A 475 7.22 21.52 18.15
N ILE A 476 5.89 21.47 18.23
CA ILE A 476 5.16 20.39 18.92
C ILE A 476 5.50 19.03 18.31
N LEU A 477 5.48 18.91 16.98
CA LEU A 477 5.81 17.67 16.26
C LEU A 477 7.28 17.26 16.48
N GLU A 478 8.22 18.20 16.47
CA GLU A 478 9.64 17.95 16.77
C GLU A 478 9.86 17.40 18.17
N LEU A 479 9.25 18.00 19.20
CA LEU A 479 9.36 17.51 20.58
C LEU A 479 8.71 16.11 20.74
N THR A 480 7.60 15.86 20.05
CA THR A 480 6.82 14.61 20.14
C THR A 480 7.44 13.43 19.40
N LEU A 481 7.97 13.64 18.18
CA LEU A 481 8.33 12.57 17.24
C LEU A 481 9.84 12.29 17.14
N SER A 482 10.68 13.06 17.83
CA SER A 482 12.13 12.86 17.83
C SER A 482 12.52 11.59 18.59
N LEU A 483 13.21 10.67 17.92
CA LEU A 483 13.56 9.32 18.41
C LEU A 483 14.36 9.26 19.74
N ASN A 484 14.83 10.39 20.28
CA ASN A 484 15.57 10.48 21.54
C ASN A 484 15.20 11.74 22.38
N SER A 485 14.05 12.40 22.15
CA SER A 485 13.71 13.68 22.82
C SER A 485 13.29 13.54 24.29
N ASN A 486 14.27 13.55 25.19
CA ASN A 486 14.05 14.04 26.56
C ASN A 486 13.90 15.57 26.54
N PHE A 487 12.76 16.05 26.05
CA PHE A 487 12.42 17.46 26.05
C PHE A 487 12.24 18.00 27.48
N THR A 488 12.69 19.23 27.69
CA THR A 488 12.69 19.90 28.99
C THR A 488 11.50 20.85 29.11
N LYS A 489 11.06 21.14 30.34
CA LYS A 489 9.95 22.06 30.61
C LYS A 489 10.13 23.43 29.91
N PRO A 490 11.31 24.08 29.94
CA PRO A 490 11.54 25.35 29.24
C PRO A 490 11.34 25.31 27.72
N GLN A 491 11.52 24.16 27.05
CA GLN A 491 11.29 24.05 25.60
C GLN A 491 9.80 24.05 25.25
N VAL A 492 8.94 23.59 26.16
CA VAL A 492 7.48 23.66 25.98
C VAL A 492 6.96 25.03 26.41
N GLU A 493 7.52 25.61 27.48
CA GLU A 493 7.21 26.97 27.93
C GLU A 493 7.61 28.04 26.89
N ASP A 494 8.75 27.88 26.20
CA ASP A 494 9.14 28.76 25.08
C ASP A 494 8.12 28.71 23.94
N LEU A 495 7.65 27.53 23.54
CA LEU A 495 6.57 27.40 22.54
C LEU A 495 5.24 28.00 23.03
N GLN A 496 4.94 27.95 24.34
CA GLN A 496 3.78 28.65 24.92
C GLN A 496 3.94 30.17 24.88
N VAL A 497 5.14 30.71 25.13
CA VAL A 497 5.44 32.14 24.99
C VAL A 497 5.38 32.60 23.54
N GLN A 498 5.93 31.82 22.60
CA GLN A 498 5.83 32.10 21.16
C GLN A 498 4.37 32.09 20.69
N LEU A 499 3.56 31.11 21.13
CA LEU A 499 2.12 31.06 20.85
C LEU A 499 1.38 32.28 21.41
N GLY A 500 1.68 32.67 22.66
CA GLY A 500 1.14 33.89 23.27
C GLY A 500 1.49 35.15 22.50
N ASN A 501 2.72 35.29 22.01
CA ASN A 501 3.15 36.40 21.17
C ASN A 501 2.43 36.43 19.82
N ILE A 502 2.20 35.26 19.20
CA ILE A 502 1.41 35.15 17.95
C ILE A 502 -0.03 35.61 18.18
N VAL A 503 -0.69 35.12 19.23
CA VAL A 503 -2.08 35.49 19.57
C VAL A 503 -2.18 36.97 20.00
N ALA A 504 -1.15 37.53 20.62
CA ALA A 504 -1.06 38.97 20.93
C ALA A 504 -0.86 39.84 19.68
N SER A 505 -0.30 39.29 18.59
CA SER A 505 -0.13 39.98 17.30
C SER A 505 -1.34 39.90 16.36
N TYR A 506 -2.41 39.22 16.77
CA TYR A 506 -3.66 39.16 16.02
C TYR A 506 -4.51 40.43 16.24
N PRO A 507 -5.22 40.93 15.21
CA PRO A 507 -6.19 42.01 15.37
C PRO A 507 -7.25 41.71 16.44
N PRO A 508 -7.71 42.71 17.23
CA PRO A 508 -8.62 42.50 18.36
C PRO A 508 -9.97 41.83 18.02
N HIS A 509 -10.33 41.75 16.74
CA HIS A 509 -11.59 41.17 16.25
C HIS A 509 -11.48 39.66 15.90
N ILE A 510 -10.27 39.11 15.80
CA ILE A 510 -9.98 37.65 15.69
C ILE A 510 -9.16 37.10 16.87
N GLN A 511 -8.67 37.98 17.74
CA GLN A 511 -7.86 37.62 18.90
C GLN A 511 -8.61 36.65 19.83
N TYR A 512 -7.90 35.63 20.32
CA TYR A 512 -8.45 34.67 21.26
C TYR A 512 -8.74 35.33 22.63
N GLN A 513 -9.95 35.13 23.15
CA GLN A 513 -10.38 35.59 24.46
C GLN A 513 -11.00 34.40 25.19
N GLY A 514 -10.33 33.92 26.25
CA GLY A 514 -10.81 32.78 27.04
C GLY A 514 -12.12 33.09 27.78
N ASN A 515 -12.90 32.06 28.05
CA ASN A 515 -14.28 32.13 28.56
C ASN A 515 -15.25 32.94 27.68
N SER A 516 -15.12 32.86 26.35
CA SER A 516 -16.16 33.36 25.45
C SER A 516 -17.38 32.44 25.46
N GLU A 517 -18.46 32.83 26.16
CA GLU A 517 -19.81 32.44 25.76
C GLU A 517 -19.98 32.73 24.26
N TRP A 518 -20.63 31.83 23.52
CA TRP A 518 -20.98 32.04 22.10
C TRP A 518 -22.03 33.14 21.98
N HIS A 519 -21.57 34.40 22.00
CA HIS A 519 -22.25 35.61 22.46
C HIS A 519 -23.79 35.59 22.49
N ALA A 520 -24.35 34.94 23.51
CA ALA A 520 -25.79 34.88 23.78
C ALA A 520 -26.28 36.07 24.63
N GLN A 521 -25.62 37.23 24.50
CA GLN A 521 -25.93 38.47 25.21
C GLN A 521 -26.57 39.48 24.24
N PRO A 522 -27.86 39.82 24.39
CA PRO A 522 -28.57 40.72 23.48
C PRO A 522 -28.26 42.21 23.75
N SER A 523 -26.98 42.59 23.68
CA SER A 523 -26.47 43.94 23.96
C SER A 523 -25.91 44.66 22.72
N SER A 524 -26.84 45.05 21.83
CA SER A 524 -26.79 46.24 20.96
C SER A 524 -25.60 46.51 20.02
N ARG A 525 -24.64 45.59 19.83
CA ARG A 525 -23.52 45.74 18.86
C ARG A 525 -23.21 44.54 17.96
N PHE A 526 -23.83 43.37 18.17
CA PHE A 526 -23.40 42.12 17.52
C PHE A 526 -24.41 41.51 16.51
N HIS A 527 -25.50 42.20 16.17
CA HIS A 527 -26.49 41.73 15.18
C HIS A 527 -26.10 41.94 13.70
N GLU A 528 -24.84 42.29 13.42
CA GLU A 528 -24.37 42.63 12.05
C GLU A 528 -23.27 41.70 11.50
N ARG A 529 -22.87 40.65 12.22
CA ARG A 529 -21.89 39.67 11.73
C ARG A 529 -22.57 38.56 10.92
N SER A 530 -21.97 38.19 9.79
CA SER A 530 -22.41 37.09 8.94
C SER A 530 -22.00 35.71 9.47
N ALA A 531 -22.70 34.67 9.01
CA ALA A 531 -22.41 33.27 9.30
C ALA A 531 -20.96 32.87 8.94
N GLN A 532 -20.41 33.42 7.86
CA GLN A 532 -19.05 33.17 7.40
C GLN A 532 -18.00 33.79 8.33
N GLU A 533 -18.22 35.03 8.79
CA GLU A 533 -17.33 35.69 9.75
C GLU A 533 -17.32 34.94 11.09
N ALA A 534 -18.49 34.53 11.58
CA ALA A 534 -18.61 33.72 12.79
C ALA A 534 -17.85 32.38 12.65
N TYR A 535 -18.09 31.64 11.56
CA TYR A 535 -17.39 30.39 11.28
C TYR A 535 -15.86 30.56 11.25
N ILE A 536 -15.34 31.56 10.53
CA ILE A 536 -13.89 31.79 10.42
C ILE A 536 -13.28 32.17 11.77
N ILE A 537 -13.91 33.06 12.55
CA ILE A 537 -13.40 33.44 13.89
C ILE A 537 -13.34 32.22 14.81
N THR A 538 -14.42 31.42 14.87
CA THR A 538 -14.42 30.17 15.65
C THR A 538 -13.36 29.18 15.18
N ARG A 539 -13.14 29.06 13.85
CA ARG A 539 -12.07 28.20 13.33
C ARG A 539 -10.68 28.68 13.77
N ILE A 540 -10.40 29.98 13.77
CA ILE A 540 -9.15 30.55 14.30
C ILE A 540 -9.00 30.24 15.80
N GLN A 541 -10.06 30.42 16.59
CA GLN A 541 -10.05 30.14 18.03
C GLN A 541 -9.77 28.65 18.32
N LEU A 542 -10.40 27.72 17.59
CA LEU A 542 -10.16 26.27 17.70
C LEU A 542 -8.72 25.89 17.30
N ASP A 543 -8.15 26.54 16.30
CA ASP A 543 -6.75 26.33 15.88
C ASP A 543 -5.73 26.83 16.93
N VAL A 544 -6.02 27.93 17.62
CA VAL A 544 -5.25 28.41 18.79
C VAL A 544 -5.39 27.44 19.97
N LEU A 545 -6.62 27.04 20.31
CA LEU A 545 -6.91 26.08 21.38
C LEU A 545 -6.22 24.73 21.16
N GLN A 546 -6.18 24.22 19.93
CA GLN A 546 -5.45 22.99 19.59
C GLN A 546 -3.95 23.10 19.92
N CYS A 547 -3.34 24.26 19.68
CA CYS A 547 -1.93 24.49 20.03
C CYS A 547 -1.72 24.52 21.56
N HIS A 548 -2.61 25.19 22.31
CA HIS A 548 -2.58 25.17 23.78
C HIS A 548 -2.79 23.77 24.37
N PHE A 549 -3.76 23.01 23.85
CA PHE A 549 -4.07 21.63 24.25
C PHE A 549 -2.87 20.70 24.04
N LEU A 550 -2.23 20.76 22.88
CA LEU A 550 -1.06 19.94 22.56
C LEU A 550 0.16 20.30 23.44
N LEU A 551 0.40 21.59 23.69
CA LEU A 551 1.48 22.03 24.59
C LEU A 551 1.24 21.57 26.04
N GLN A 552 0.00 21.67 26.54
CA GLN A 552 -0.34 21.14 27.86
C GLN A 552 -0.26 19.61 27.93
N ARG A 553 -0.61 18.89 26.86
CA ARG A 553 -0.42 17.43 26.77
C ARG A 553 1.07 17.05 26.81
N LEU A 554 1.95 17.84 26.21
CA LEU A 554 3.41 17.68 26.38
C LEU A 554 3.85 17.91 27.84
N LEU A 555 3.37 18.97 28.51
CA LEU A 555 3.67 19.20 29.93
C LEU A 555 3.18 18.05 30.82
N VAL A 556 1.95 17.58 30.65
CA VAL A 556 1.37 16.48 31.44
C VAL A 556 2.09 15.15 31.20
N SER A 557 2.42 14.80 29.95
CA SER A 557 3.11 13.55 29.62
C SER A 557 4.50 13.41 30.24
N ARG A 558 5.20 14.52 30.51
CA ARG A 558 6.47 14.56 31.26
C ARG A 558 6.31 14.95 32.74
N GLN A 559 5.07 14.99 33.25
CA GLN A 559 4.72 15.33 34.63
C GLN A 559 5.16 16.74 35.08
N PHE A 560 5.27 17.67 34.12
CA PHE A 560 5.66 19.07 34.33
C PHE A 560 4.48 19.98 34.76
N SER A 561 3.23 19.52 34.61
CA SER A 561 2.00 20.18 35.10
C SER A 561 1.02 19.14 35.69
N GLY A 562 0.06 19.61 36.49
CA GLY A 562 -0.85 18.76 37.27
C GLY A 562 -2.11 18.26 36.53
N GLY A 563 -2.27 18.58 35.25
CA GLY A 563 -3.41 18.15 34.44
C GLY A 563 -4.62 19.11 34.40
N GLN A 564 -4.79 20.00 35.38
CA GLN A 564 -5.92 20.95 35.41
C GLN A 564 -5.97 21.81 34.15
N ASP A 565 -4.89 22.51 33.78
CA ASP A 565 -4.86 23.34 32.57
C ASP A 565 -5.24 22.58 31.29
N LEU A 566 -4.82 21.31 31.17
CA LEU A 566 -5.14 20.45 30.01
C LEU A 566 -6.63 20.10 29.97
N PHE A 567 -7.22 19.85 31.13
CA PHE A 567 -8.65 19.59 31.28
C PHE A 567 -9.48 20.86 31.02
N ASP A 568 -9.07 22.01 31.57
CA ASP A 568 -9.75 23.30 31.39
C ASP A 568 -9.80 23.68 29.90
N ILE A 569 -8.66 23.56 29.19
CA ILE A 569 -8.57 23.77 27.73
C ILE A 569 -9.41 22.74 26.95
N ALA A 570 -9.51 21.49 27.42
CA ALA A 570 -10.36 20.48 26.79
C ALA A 570 -11.86 20.78 26.98
N GLN A 571 -12.27 21.27 28.15
CA GLN A 571 -13.64 21.70 28.44
C GLN A 571 -14.01 22.98 27.66
N GLU A 572 -13.10 23.95 27.57
CA GLU A 572 -13.27 25.17 26.77
C GLU A 572 -13.38 24.86 25.28
N THR A 573 -12.48 24.02 24.73
CA THR A 573 -12.56 23.54 23.34
C THR A 573 -13.88 22.82 23.06
N MET A 574 -14.33 21.97 24.00
CA MET A 574 -15.61 21.28 23.87
C MET A 574 -16.79 22.27 23.88
N SER A 575 -16.79 23.27 24.78
CA SER A 575 -17.81 24.31 24.84
C SER A 575 -17.94 25.08 23.53
N VAL A 576 -16.82 25.44 22.88
CA VAL A 576 -16.80 26.10 21.57
C VAL A 576 -17.39 25.21 20.47
N ILE A 577 -17.03 23.92 20.43
CA ILE A 577 -17.54 22.96 19.42
C ILE A 577 -19.03 22.70 19.61
N LEU A 578 -19.50 22.52 20.84
CA LEU A 578 -20.91 22.32 21.15
C LEU A 578 -21.73 23.57 20.82
N SER A 579 -21.20 24.76 21.08
CA SER A 579 -21.86 26.02 20.75
C SER A 579 -21.97 26.25 19.23
N LEU A 580 -20.94 25.87 18.46
CA LEU A 580 -20.99 25.82 16.99
C LEU A 580 -22.12 24.90 16.50
N TRP A 581 -22.26 23.71 17.10
CA TRP A 581 -23.28 22.72 16.71
C TRP A 581 -24.70 23.05 17.20
N LEU A 582 -24.85 23.72 18.33
CA LEU A 582 -26.12 24.30 18.77
C LEU A 582 -26.62 25.36 17.79
N ASN A 583 -25.72 26.20 17.27
CA ASN A 583 -26.03 27.26 16.30
C ASN A 583 -25.95 26.81 14.83
N ARG A 584 -25.85 25.50 14.55
CA ARG A 584 -25.65 24.95 13.19
C ARG A 584 -26.67 25.43 12.15
N ASP A 585 -27.89 25.78 12.55
CA ASP A 585 -28.94 26.23 11.63
C ASP A 585 -28.58 27.59 10.99
N GLN A 586 -27.82 28.44 11.70
CA GLN A 586 -27.21 29.67 11.17
C GLN A 586 -25.99 29.38 10.28
N LEU A 587 -25.46 28.15 10.31
CA LEU A 587 -24.23 27.70 9.68
C LEU A 587 -24.49 26.57 8.66
N HIS A 588 -25.70 26.50 8.10
CA HIS A 588 -26.16 25.38 7.29
C HIS A 588 -25.36 25.17 5.99
N GLU A 589 -24.68 26.21 5.51
CA GLU A 589 -23.75 26.17 4.38
C GLU A 589 -22.40 25.49 4.76
N PHE A 590 -22.01 25.60 6.04
CA PHE A 590 -20.80 25.02 6.62
C PHE A 590 -21.02 23.61 7.21
N HIS A 591 -22.20 23.01 7.01
CA HIS A 591 -22.52 21.62 7.40
C HIS A 591 -21.44 20.59 6.97
N HIS A 592 -20.73 20.88 5.88
CA HIS A 592 -19.67 20.03 5.32
C HIS A 592 -18.33 20.03 6.09
N ALA A 593 -18.17 20.87 7.13
CA ALA A 593 -16.94 20.99 7.93
C ALA A 593 -17.04 20.39 9.34
N PHE A 594 -18.24 20.02 9.79
CA PHE A 594 -18.50 19.57 11.17
C PHE A 594 -17.85 18.22 11.51
N ASP A 595 -17.65 17.32 10.55
CA ASP A 595 -16.98 16.05 10.78
C ASP A 595 -15.47 16.26 11.05
N TRP A 596 -14.81 17.10 10.24
CA TRP A 596 -13.42 17.50 10.47
C TRP A 596 -13.22 18.22 11.81
N ILE A 597 -14.18 19.07 12.22
CA ILE A 597 -14.15 19.77 13.51
C ILE A 597 -14.33 18.78 14.67
N ALA A 598 -15.29 17.86 14.57
CA ALA A 598 -15.52 16.83 15.57
C ALA A 598 -14.30 15.91 15.74
N VAL A 599 -13.65 15.48 14.65
CA VAL A 599 -12.45 14.63 14.71
C VAL A 599 -11.23 15.39 15.21
N SER A 600 -10.88 16.53 14.59
CA SER A 600 -9.57 17.19 14.77
C SER A 600 -9.42 17.97 16.08
N TYR A 601 -10.53 18.28 16.74
CA TYR A 601 -10.58 19.07 17.98
C TYR A 601 -11.46 18.37 19.03
N GLY A 602 -12.63 17.89 18.63
CA GLY A 602 -13.62 17.30 19.54
C GLY A 602 -13.17 15.97 20.16
N MET A 603 -12.75 14.98 19.36
CA MET A 603 -12.36 13.65 19.87
C MET A 603 -11.15 13.69 20.83
N PRO A 604 -10.06 14.44 20.56
CA PRO A 604 -8.97 14.61 21.53
C PRO A 604 -9.43 15.20 22.87
N CYS A 605 -10.30 16.22 22.84
CA CYS A 605 -10.79 16.86 24.07
C CYS A 605 -11.79 15.98 24.81
N ALA A 606 -12.73 15.35 24.11
CA ALA A 606 -13.63 14.34 24.67
C ALA A 606 -12.87 13.18 25.31
N GLY A 607 -11.73 12.77 24.73
CA GLY A 607 -10.84 11.77 25.31
C GLY A 607 -10.34 12.16 26.71
N ILE A 608 -9.76 13.36 26.87
CA ILE A 608 -9.32 13.87 28.18
C ILE A 608 -10.48 13.97 29.17
N LEU A 609 -11.63 14.50 28.74
CA LEU A 609 -12.83 14.59 29.57
C LEU A 609 -13.32 13.21 30.05
N CYS A 610 -13.27 12.18 29.19
CA CYS A 610 -13.56 10.79 29.55
C CYS A 610 -12.56 10.21 30.56
N VAL A 611 -11.26 10.47 30.40
CA VAL A 611 -10.20 9.99 31.32
C VAL A 611 -10.44 10.51 32.74
N GLU A 612 -10.62 11.83 32.90
CA GLU A 612 -10.80 12.42 34.24
C GLU A 612 -12.15 12.03 34.86
N LEU A 613 -13.22 11.91 34.06
CA LEU A 613 -14.52 11.43 34.52
C LEU A 613 -14.45 10.00 35.09
N LEU A 614 -13.76 9.08 34.39
CA LEU A 614 -13.59 7.70 34.84
C LEU A 614 -12.75 7.61 36.13
N ARG A 615 -11.67 8.41 36.23
CA ARG A 615 -10.88 8.53 37.48
C ARG A 615 -11.73 9.04 38.64
N ALA A 616 -12.54 10.08 38.44
CA ALA A 616 -13.41 10.62 39.49
C ALA A 616 -14.47 9.60 39.96
N SER A 617 -14.97 8.76 39.06
CA SER A 617 -15.90 7.66 39.38
C SER A 617 -15.23 6.43 40.00
N ASN A 618 -13.93 6.48 40.32
CA ASN A 618 -13.12 5.35 40.80
C ASN A 618 -13.08 4.15 39.85
N LEU A 619 -13.41 4.35 38.57
CA LEU A 619 -13.38 3.34 37.51
C LEU A 619 -12.01 3.24 36.82
N VAL A 620 -10.98 3.82 37.43
CA VAL A 620 -9.55 3.68 37.08
C VAL A 620 -8.76 3.73 38.39
N PRO A 621 -7.81 2.81 38.65
CA PRO A 621 -7.00 2.85 39.85
C PRO A 621 -6.08 4.09 39.90
N PRO A 622 -5.74 4.58 41.10
CA PRO A 622 -4.76 5.65 41.24
C PRO A 622 -3.39 5.19 40.71
N ALA A 623 -2.76 6.02 39.88
CA ALA A 623 -1.52 5.69 39.18
C ALA A 623 -0.41 5.20 40.15
N THR A 624 0.31 4.16 39.72
CA THR A 624 1.27 3.41 40.53
C THR A 624 2.35 4.29 41.15
N GLN A 625 2.40 4.30 42.49
CA GLN A 625 3.48 4.95 43.22
C GLN A 625 4.73 4.09 43.19
N SER A 626 5.70 4.46 42.35
CA SER A 626 7.04 3.88 42.35
C SER A 626 8.10 4.98 42.30
N GLU A 627 8.93 5.01 43.35
CA GLU A 627 10.26 5.61 43.42
C GLU A 627 10.51 7.02 42.82
N LEU A 628 10.13 8.09 43.54
CA LEU A 628 11.15 9.04 44.06
C LEU A 628 10.63 10.07 45.09
N SER A 629 11.40 10.25 46.17
CA SER A 629 11.43 11.42 47.08
C SER A 629 10.17 11.82 47.87
N SER A 630 10.35 12.13 49.16
CA SER A 630 9.28 12.42 50.13
C SER A 630 8.80 13.89 50.14
N THR A 631 9.08 14.66 49.08
CA THR A 631 8.94 16.13 49.05
C THR A 631 7.76 16.69 48.26
N ILE A 632 7.05 15.89 47.45
CA ILE A 632 5.83 16.32 46.75
C ILE A 632 4.61 15.59 47.32
N ARG A 633 4.06 16.12 48.43
CA ARG A 633 2.77 15.66 48.96
C ARG A 633 1.63 16.32 48.17
N GLY A 634 0.95 15.51 47.36
CA GLY A 634 -0.26 15.91 46.63
C GLY A 634 -0.04 16.04 45.13
N ARG A 635 -0.48 15.01 44.37
CA ARG A 635 -1.17 15.29 43.11
C ARG A 635 -2.56 15.78 43.49
N ASP A 636 -2.84 17.06 43.26
CA ASP A 636 -4.22 17.56 43.28
C ASP A 636 -5.03 16.77 42.25
N CYS A 637 -6.24 16.34 42.63
CA CYS A 637 -7.18 15.77 41.67
C CYS A 637 -7.78 16.90 40.83
N VAL A 638 -7.92 16.68 39.51
CA VAL A 638 -8.54 17.65 38.59
C VAL A 638 -9.95 17.96 39.08
N ARG A 639 -10.27 19.24 39.22
CA ARG A 639 -11.50 19.72 39.85
C ARG A 639 -12.51 20.10 38.77
N PHE A 640 -13.63 19.40 38.72
CA PHE A 640 -14.67 19.60 37.71
C PHE A 640 -16.06 19.15 38.17
N SER A 641 -17.10 19.59 37.47
CA SER A 641 -18.47 19.16 37.66
C SER A 641 -18.76 17.89 36.84
N ARG A 642 -19.03 16.76 37.50
CA ARG A 642 -19.31 15.49 36.80
C ARG A 642 -20.53 15.58 35.88
N SER A 643 -21.59 16.27 36.31
CA SER A 643 -22.81 16.44 35.53
C SER A 643 -22.58 17.29 34.29
N GLU A 644 -21.76 18.33 34.39
CA GLU A 644 -21.38 19.19 33.26
C GLU A 644 -20.54 18.42 32.23
N VAL A 645 -19.55 17.64 32.67
CA VAL A 645 -18.75 16.79 31.78
C VAL A 645 -19.62 15.73 31.11
N VAL A 646 -20.51 15.05 31.84
CA VAL A 646 -21.45 14.08 31.25
C VAL A 646 -22.39 14.75 30.25
N GLN A 647 -22.92 15.94 30.56
CA GLN A 647 -23.77 16.71 29.64
C GLN A 647 -23.02 17.06 28.34
N ASN A 648 -21.80 17.59 28.45
CA ASN A 648 -20.96 17.93 27.30
C ASN A 648 -20.61 16.70 26.46
N LEU A 649 -20.28 15.57 27.09
CA LEU A 649 -20.01 14.31 26.40
C LEU A 649 -21.26 13.72 25.70
N VAL A 650 -22.44 13.79 26.33
CA VAL A 650 -23.72 13.38 25.72
C VAL A 650 -24.08 14.28 24.53
N MET A 651 -23.88 15.59 24.64
CA MET A 651 -24.08 16.52 23.52
C MET A 651 -23.07 16.29 22.39
N PHE A 652 -21.80 16.01 22.70
CA PHE A 652 -20.80 15.68 21.69
C PHE A 652 -21.12 14.37 20.98
N ARG A 653 -21.60 13.36 21.71
CA ARG A 653 -22.13 12.12 21.14
C ARG A 653 -23.33 12.37 20.21
N ALA A 654 -24.15 13.39 20.47
CA ALA A 654 -25.26 13.77 19.59
C ALA A 654 -24.81 14.54 18.33
N LEU A 655 -23.72 15.33 18.40
CA LEU A 655 -23.02 15.84 17.22
C LEU A 655 -22.47 14.69 16.36
N LEU A 656 -21.87 13.66 16.97
CA LEU A 656 -21.39 12.48 16.24
C LEU A 656 -22.52 11.63 15.60
N ASP A 657 -23.73 11.67 16.16
CA ASP A 657 -24.94 11.08 15.56
C ASP A 657 -25.47 11.88 14.35
N TRP A 658 -25.13 13.16 14.27
CA TRP A 658 -25.56 14.06 13.19
C TRP A 658 -24.64 13.99 11.95
N ILE A 659 -23.38 13.55 12.12
CA ILE A 659 -22.45 13.26 11.01
C ILE A 659 -23.03 12.14 10.14
N ARG A 660 -23.26 12.42 8.85
CA ARG A 660 -23.97 11.47 7.97
C ARG A 660 -23.03 10.32 7.56
N PRO A 661 -23.54 9.11 7.29
CA PRO A 661 -22.73 8.00 6.76
C PRO A 661 -22.03 8.29 5.42
N THR A 662 -22.36 9.41 4.75
CA THR A 662 -21.77 9.89 3.50
C THR A 662 -20.69 10.98 3.69
N ASP A 663 -20.56 11.56 4.88
CA ASP A 663 -19.52 12.56 5.18
C ASP A 663 -18.16 11.90 5.43
N ASN A 664 -17.06 12.64 5.26
CA ASN A 664 -15.74 12.06 4.99
C ASN A 664 -15.23 11.16 6.12
N ASN A 665 -15.29 11.65 7.35
CA ASN A 665 -14.77 10.96 8.54
C ASN A 665 -15.85 10.14 9.29
N ALA A 666 -16.95 9.79 8.62
CA ALA A 666 -18.09 9.13 9.26
C ALA A 666 -17.76 7.76 9.90
N GLN A 667 -16.80 7.02 9.34
CA GLN A 667 -16.36 5.74 9.92
C GLN A 667 -15.65 5.93 11.26
N LEU A 668 -14.73 6.91 11.35
CA LEU A 668 -14.04 7.26 12.59
C LEU A 668 -15.02 7.84 13.63
N SER A 669 -15.95 8.69 13.20
CA SER A 669 -17.05 9.20 14.05
C SER A 669 -17.89 8.07 14.65
N LYS A 670 -18.22 7.05 13.84
CA LYS A 670 -18.93 5.84 14.30
C LYS A 670 -18.11 5.00 15.28
N LYS A 671 -16.79 4.84 15.08
CA LYS A 671 -15.90 4.18 16.04
C LYS A 671 -15.91 4.91 17.39
N PHE A 672 -15.62 6.22 17.39
CA PHE A 672 -15.50 6.99 18.62
C PHE A 672 -16.84 7.09 19.39
N LYS A 673 -17.97 7.26 18.69
CA LYS A 673 -19.31 7.21 19.28
C LYS A 673 -19.54 5.95 20.13
N ALA A 674 -19.14 4.77 19.63
CA ALA A 674 -19.36 3.51 20.33
C ALA A 674 -18.53 3.39 21.62
N VAL A 675 -17.31 3.94 21.61
CA VAL A 675 -16.44 4.03 22.79
C VAL A 675 -17.01 5.03 23.81
N LEU A 676 -17.39 6.22 23.34
CA LEU A 676 -17.97 7.29 24.15
C LEU A 676 -19.27 6.84 24.87
N GLN A 677 -20.14 6.10 24.17
CA GLN A 677 -21.34 5.49 24.75
C GLN A 677 -21.00 4.59 25.95
N ARG A 678 -20.08 3.62 25.78
CA ARG A 678 -19.68 2.68 26.85
C ARG A 678 -19.13 3.39 28.09
N ILE A 679 -18.37 4.46 27.90
CA ILE A 679 -17.81 5.26 29.00
C ILE A 679 -18.91 6.01 29.76
N ILE A 680 -19.89 6.57 29.05
CA ILE A 680 -21.06 7.24 29.65
C ILE A 680 -21.90 6.22 30.44
N ASP A 681 -22.17 5.04 29.86
CA ASP A 681 -22.97 3.99 30.49
C ASP A 681 -22.32 3.46 31.78
N ALA A 682 -21.03 3.10 31.72
CA ALA A 682 -20.29 2.63 32.90
C ALA A 682 -20.25 3.65 34.05
N VAL A 683 -20.18 4.96 33.72
CA VAL A 683 -20.26 6.03 34.72
C VAL A 683 -21.65 6.10 35.35
N PHE A 684 -22.74 5.94 34.59
CA PHE A 684 -24.09 5.87 35.15
C PHE A 684 -24.32 4.62 36.01
N ASP A 685 -23.89 3.44 35.56
CA ASP A 685 -24.03 2.19 36.31
C ASP A 685 -23.29 2.24 37.66
N SER A 686 -22.09 2.85 37.69
CA SER A 686 -21.31 3.05 38.92
C SER A 686 -22.04 3.89 39.98
N LEU A 687 -22.93 4.79 39.57
CA LEU A 687 -23.78 5.57 40.47
C LEU A 687 -24.95 4.73 41.00
N GLY A 688 -25.48 3.81 40.20
CA GLY A 688 -26.56 2.90 40.58
C GLY A 688 -26.17 1.91 41.69
N SER A 689 -24.97 1.34 41.63
CA SER A 689 -24.48 0.39 42.65
C SER A 689 -24.34 0.99 44.06
N SER A 690 -24.36 2.33 44.20
CA SER A 690 -24.27 3.03 45.49
C SER A 690 -25.49 2.83 46.41
N CYS A 691 -26.63 2.36 45.89
CA CYS A 691 -27.92 2.35 46.61
C CYS A 691 -28.26 1.01 47.27
N GLY A 692 -27.27 0.30 47.82
CA GLY A 692 -27.48 -0.90 48.62
C GLY A 692 -28.04 -0.56 50.01
N MET A 693 -29.37 -0.61 50.17
CA MET A 693 -30.03 -0.33 51.46
C MET A 693 -29.57 -1.29 52.57
N GLN A 694 -29.07 -0.73 53.68
CA GLN A 694 -28.93 -1.48 54.94
C GLN A 694 -30.29 -1.60 55.63
N THR A 695 -30.71 -2.84 55.91
CA THR A 695 -31.97 -3.11 56.63
C THR A 695 -31.76 -3.06 58.14
N GLN A 696 -32.37 -2.09 58.82
CA GLN A 696 -32.70 -2.17 60.25
C GLN A 696 -34.14 -1.69 60.48
N GLU A 697 -34.78 -2.23 61.53
CA GLU A 697 -36.24 -2.26 61.64
C GLU A 697 -36.84 -1.13 62.49
N MET A 698 -37.92 -0.54 61.96
CA MET A 698 -39.12 -0.12 62.71
C MET A 698 -38.98 1.07 63.71
N PRO A 699 -40.09 1.69 64.20
CA PRO A 699 -41.50 1.31 64.02
C PRO A 699 -42.48 2.41 63.52
N SER A 700 -43.70 1.93 63.20
CA SER A 700 -45.01 2.57 63.44
C SER A 700 -45.38 3.93 62.81
N GLU A 701 -46.37 3.86 61.91
CA GLU A 701 -47.75 4.41 62.06
C GLU A 701 -48.34 5.42 61.04
N GLN A 702 -49.61 5.16 60.75
CA GLN A 702 -50.72 6.04 60.34
C GLN A 702 -50.68 6.81 58.99
N GLN A 703 -51.28 6.15 57.97
CA GLN A 703 -52.49 6.59 57.21
C GLN A 703 -52.52 8.02 56.61
N SER A 704 -52.89 8.22 55.33
CA SER A 704 -54.21 7.85 54.78
C SER A 704 -54.33 7.90 53.24
N GLN A 705 -55.06 6.94 52.64
CA GLN A 705 -56.14 7.08 51.61
C GLN A 705 -56.03 8.25 50.57
N ARG A 706 -56.11 8.07 49.23
CA ARG A 706 -57.02 7.29 48.32
C ARG A 706 -56.55 7.49 46.83
N HIS A 707 -57.11 6.98 45.71
CA HIS A 707 -58.30 6.16 45.36
C HIS A 707 -58.15 5.46 43.97
N TYR A 708 -59.25 4.82 43.50
CA TYR A 708 -59.70 4.45 42.14
C TYR A 708 -58.76 4.43 40.89
N GLY A 709 -58.73 3.26 40.22
CA GLY A 709 -58.86 3.14 38.74
C GLY A 709 -60.34 2.87 38.36
N PRO A 710 -60.70 2.08 37.31
CA PRO A 710 -59.84 1.31 36.39
C PRO A 710 -60.33 1.29 34.89
N GLN A 711 -59.76 0.36 34.09
CA GLN A 711 -60.35 -0.26 32.85
C GLN A 711 -60.52 0.63 31.59
N ASP A 712 -60.45 0.11 30.36
CA ASP A 712 -60.18 -1.26 29.84
C ASP A 712 -59.26 -1.14 28.57
N GLN A 713 -59.00 -2.09 27.64
CA GLN A 713 -59.65 -3.36 27.28
C GLN A 713 -58.69 -4.43 26.69
N GLN A 714 -59.25 -5.63 26.60
CA GLN A 714 -58.86 -6.93 26.03
C GLN A 714 -58.62 -6.93 24.50
N SER A 715 -58.04 -7.93 23.79
CA SER A 715 -57.30 -9.22 24.02
C SER A 715 -57.13 -9.93 22.65
N PRO A 716 -56.59 -11.18 22.49
CA PRO A 716 -55.46 -11.91 23.11
C PRO A 716 -54.48 -12.53 22.04
N GLY A 717 -53.40 -13.24 22.43
CA GLY A 717 -52.66 -14.08 21.45
C GLY A 717 -51.32 -14.78 21.79
N GLN A 718 -51.34 -15.83 22.64
CA GLN A 718 -50.43 -17.01 22.64
C GLN A 718 -48.87 -16.88 22.76
N ASN A 719 -48.37 -17.30 23.93
CA ASN A 719 -47.36 -18.36 24.18
C ASN A 719 -46.01 -18.41 23.43
N LEU A 720 -44.92 -18.38 24.23
CA LEU A 720 -43.73 -19.27 24.14
C LEU A 720 -43.11 -19.40 25.57
N PRO A 721 -42.34 -20.46 25.90
CA PRO A 721 -42.07 -20.87 27.28
C PRO A 721 -40.82 -20.24 27.91
N ALA A 722 -40.73 -20.35 29.24
CA ALA A 722 -39.64 -19.80 30.06
C ALA A 722 -38.30 -20.53 29.88
N ALA A 723 -37.20 -19.77 29.98
CA ALA A 723 -35.87 -20.29 30.22
C ALA A 723 -35.48 -20.06 31.70
N THR A 724 -35.01 -21.11 32.38
CA THR A 724 -34.44 -21.01 33.73
C THR A 724 -33.04 -20.41 33.69
N GLY A 725 -32.64 -19.74 34.78
CA GLY A 725 -31.49 -18.84 34.80
C GLY A 725 -30.13 -19.47 34.49
N ARG A 726 -29.19 -18.58 34.19
CA ARG A 726 -27.74 -18.78 34.34
C ARG A 726 -27.21 -17.65 35.21
N GLU A 727 -26.22 -17.96 36.05
CA GLU A 727 -25.44 -16.94 36.74
C GLU A 727 -24.66 -16.08 35.74
N TYR A 728 -24.46 -14.81 36.08
CA TYR A 728 -23.50 -13.95 35.41
C TYR A 728 -22.15 -14.14 36.10
N ASP A 729 -21.32 -15.04 35.57
CA ASP A 729 -19.89 -15.02 35.87
C ASP A 729 -19.32 -13.69 35.33
N ILE A 730 -18.84 -12.85 36.24
CA ILE A 730 -18.16 -11.60 35.91
C ILE A 730 -16.68 -11.91 35.72
N ASP A 731 -16.17 -11.68 34.50
CA ASP A 731 -14.81 -12.02 34.13
C ASP A 731 -13.77 -11.23 34.99
N PRO A 732 -12.86 -11.89 35.71
CA PRO A 732 -11.84 -11.23 36.53
C PRO A 732 -10.88 -10.33 35.74
N GLU A 733 -10.74 -10.48 34.42
CA GLU A 733 -9.81 -9.67 33.62
C GLU A 733 -10.16 -8.17 33.57
N MET A 734 -11.41 -7.79 33.91
CA MET A 734 -11.89 -6.40 33.90
C MET A 734 -11.22 -5.47 34.95
N ASN A 735 -10.22 -5.94 35.70
CA ASN A 735 -9.39 -5.13 36.61
C ASN A 735 -8.00 -4.75 36.04
N ALA A 736 -7.65 -5.17 34.81
CA ALA A 736 -6.34 -4.93 34.19
C ALA A 736 -6.18 -3.50 33.62
N PHE A 737 -6.36 -2.46 34.45
CA PHE A 737 -6.38 -1.04 34.05
C PHE A 737 -5.03 -0.40 33.64
N ASN A 738 -4.27 -1.06 32.76
CA ASN A 738 -3.21 -0.41 31.97
C ASN A 738 -3.77 0.17 30.65
N ASP A 739 -4.94 -0.29 30.18
CA ASP A 739 -5.58 0.17 28.93
C ASP A 739 -6.30 1.53 29.04
N MET A 740 -5.57 2.55 29.48
CA MET A 740 -5.98 3.95 29.36
C MET A 740 -4.98 4.81 28.57
N ASP A 741 -3.84 4.24 28.15
CA ASP A 741 -2.86 4.97 27.33
C ASP A 741 -3.31 5.20 25.88
N TRP A 742 -4.27 4.44 25.35
CA TRP A 742 -4.86 4.69 24.04
C TRP A 742 -5.60 6.04 23.95
N LEU A 743 -6.01 6.62 25.08
CA LEU A 743 -6.53 8.00 25.17
C LEU A 743 -5.41 9.06 25.20
N ASN A 744 -4.20 8.68 25.61
CA ASN A 744 -3.02 9.55 25.73
C ASN A 744 -2.12 9.55 24.48
N THR A 745 -2.18 8.52 23.64
CA THR A 745 -1.29 8.30 22.48
C THR A 745 -2.04 8.20 21.13
N VAL A 746 -3.26 8.76 21.05
CA VAL A 746 -4.23 8.45 19.98
C VAL A 746 -3.75 8.67 18.54
N ASP A 747 -3.28 7.57 17.94
CA ASP A 747 -3.47 7.26 16.52
C ASP A 747 -4.90 6.71 16.36
N TRP A 748 -5.81 7.56 15.89
CA TRP A 748 -7.24 7.27 15.77
C TRP A 748 -7.57 6.12 14.79
N THR A 749 -6.59 5.64 14.01
CA THR A 749 -6.80 4.54 13.07
C THR A 749 -6.79 3.16 13.75
N GLN A 750 -6.09 3.03 14.88
CA GLN A 750 -5.83 1.74 15.52
C GLN A 750 -7.07 1.21 16.25
N ASN A 751 -7.39 -0.06 16.00
CA ASN A 751 -8.40 -0.77 16.76
C ASN A 751 -7.92 -1.00 18.21
N VAL A 752 -8.87 -1.09 19.15
CA VAL A 752 -8.58 -1.50 20.53
C VAL A 752 -7.98 -2.90 20.53
N ASN A 753 -6.67 -2.98 20.80
CA ASN A 753 -6.01 -4.20 21.23
C ASN A 753 -6.10 -4.31 22.76
N PRO A 754 -6.13 -5.53 23.33
CA PRO A 754 -5.92 -5.72 24.76
C PRO A 754 -4.46 -5.47 25.15
N THR A 755 -4.28 -4.61 26.14
CA THR A 755 -3.21 -4.52 27.14
C THR A 755 -1.75 -4.62 26.65
N PRO A 756 -1.06 -3.49 26.39
CA PRO A 756 0.38 -3.49 26.19
C PRO A 756 1.13 -3.68 27.53
N MET A 757 1.89 -4.78 27.66
CA MET A 757 2.92 -4.88 28.71
C MET A 757 4.13 -4.02 28.33
N THR A 758 4.40 -2.98 29.12
CA THR A 758 5.61 -2.17 29.02
C THR A 758 6.83 -2.93 29.55
N MET A 759 7.63 -3.48 28.65
CA MET A 759 8.99 -3.93 28.98
C MET A 759 9.93 -2.72 29.04
N SER A 760 10.51 -2.47 30.21
CA SER A 760 11.61 -1.53 30.40
C SER A 760 12.80 -1.85 29.47
N PRO A 761 13.63 -0.88 29.08
CA PRO A 761 14.83 -1.10 28.27
C PRO A 761 15.95 -1.77 29.09
N ASN A 762 15.72 -3.01 29.54
CA ASN A 762 16.71 -3.87 30.22
C ASN A 762 16.30 -5.37 30.26
N ASN A 763 15.62 -5.88 29.23
CA ASN A 763 15.73 -7.30 28.84
C ASN A 763 15.13 -7.56 27.45
N THR A 764 15.80 -8.36 26.62
CA THR A 764 15.28 -8.83 25.33
C THR A 764 14.51 -10.13 25.50
N SER A 765 13.24 -10.06 25.89
CA SER A 765 12.30 -11.19 25.78
C SER A 765 11.46 -11.03 24.50
N SER A 766 11.71 -11.89 23.52
CA SER A 766 11.01 -11.89 22.23
C SER A 766 9.53 -12.27 22.34
N ILE A 767 8.66 -11.60 21.57
CA ILE A 767 7.43 -12.24 21.10
C ILE A 767 7.85 -13.50 20.31
N PRO A 768 7.38 -14.71 20.64
CA PRO A 768 7.81 -15.92 19.94
C PRO A 768 7.30 -15.92 18.48
N ARG A 769 8.16 -15.56 17.52
CA ARG A 769 7.91 -15.81 16.07
C ARG A 769 8.14 -17.29 15.72
N GLN A 770 7.57 -18.19 16.51
CA GLN A 770 7.44 -19.63 16.24
C GLN A 770 6.01 -19.93 15.74
N PRO A 771 5.78 -21.06 15.04
CA PRO A 771 4.43 -21.49 14.68
C PRO A 771 3.58 -21.80 15.92
N VAL A 772 2.30 -21.42 15.91
CA VAL A 772 1.34 -21.75 16.98
C VAL A 772 1.01 -23.24 17.00
N GLU A 773 0.70 -23.79 18.17
CA GLU A 773 0.43 -25.23 18.34
C GLU A 773 -0.90 -25.65 17.68
N ASN A 774 -1.99 -24.96 18.03
CA ASN A 774 -3.38 -25.34 17.69
C ASN A 774 -3.83 -24.91 16.28
N ALA A 775 -2.97 -25.08 15.28
CA ALA A 775 -3.22 -24.60 13.92
C ALA A 775 -4.37 -25.32 13.19
N THR A 776 -5.09 -24.60 12.32
CA THR A 776 -6.16 -25.13 11.46
C THR A 776 -5.72 -26.38 10.70
N VAL A 777 -6.59 -27.38 10.55
CA VAL A 777 -6.23 -28.64 9.86
C VAL A 777 -6.51 -28.53 8.37
N PRO A 778 -5.50 -28.49 7.47
CA PRO A 778 -5.72 -28.37 6.03
C PRO A 778 -6.41 -29.61 5.43
N PHE A 779 -6.91 -29.51 4.20
CA PHE A 779 -7.40 -30.69 3.46
C PHE A 779 -6.30 -31.74 3.28
N TRP A 780 -5.07 -31.29 2.99
CA TRP A 780 -3.90 -32.16 2.78
C TRP A 780 -3.51 -33.03 3.97
N HIS A 781 -4.03 -32.73 5.16
CA HIS A 781 -3.80 -33.46 6.42
C HIS A 781 -5.03 -34.32 6.82
N ARG A 782 -6.02 -34.52 5.94
CA ARG A 782 -7.13 -35.46 6.20
C ARG A 782 -6.62 -36.87 6.49
N ASP A 783 -5.62 -37.29 5.71
CA ASP A 783 -5.03 -38.62 5.75
C ASP A 783 -3.58 -38.48 6.29
N ILE A 784 -3.42 -38.50 7.62
CA ILE A 784 -2.10 -38.34 8.28
C ILE A 784 -1.23 -39.58 8.03
N HIS A 785 -0.10 -39.36 7.37
CA HIS A 785 0.95 -40.34 7.13
C HIS A 785 1.81 -40.55 8.40
N GLU A 786 2.25 -41.77 8.64
CA GLU A 786 3.14 -42.18 9.76
C GLU A 786 4.41 -41.33 9.97
N LEU A 787 4.87 -40.59 8.95
CA LEU A 787 6.06 -39.73 9.05
C LEU A 787 5.78 -38.30 9.52
N HIS A 788 4.52 -37.96 9.86
CA HIS A 788 4.17 -36.61 10.33
C HIS A 788 4.89 -36.24 11.63
N ASP A 789 4.79 -37.11 12.64
CA ASP A 789 5.29 -36.86 13.99
C ASP A 789 6.62 -37.60 14.24
N HIS A 790 7.26 -38.07 13.17
CA HIS A 790 8.40 -38.98 13.23
C HIS A 790 9.65 -38.36 13.87
N ARG A 791 10.28 -39.16 14.73
CA ARG A 791 11.58 -38.91 15.34
C ARG A 791 12.46 -40.12 15.07
N THR A 792 13.61 -39.90 14.44
CA THR A 792 14.51 -41.00 14.00
C THR A 792 15.27 -41.60 15.18
N THR A 793 15.45 -40.83 16.25
CA THR A 793 15.95 -41.27 17.56
C THR A 793 15.13 -40.63 18.67
N GLU A 794 14.95 -41.35 19.78
CA GLU A 794 14.27 -40.87 20.99
C GLU A 794 14.97 -39.63 21.59
N GLU A 795 16.30 -39.67 21.62
CA GLU A 795 17.15 -38.56 22.01
C GLU A 795 17.66 -37.75 20.81
N LEU A 796 17.99 -36.48 21.06
CA LEU A 796 18.56 -35.58 20.06
C LEU A 796 20.02 -35.98 19.74
N PRO A 797 20.45 -36.08 18.46
CA PRO A 797 21.84 -36.37 18.12
C PRO A 797 22.80 -35.33 18.70
N VAL A 798 23.84 -35.76 19.41
CA VAL A 798 24.82 -34.85 20.06
C VAL A 798 25.52 -33.92 19.06
N SER A 799 25.76 -34.38 17.83
CA SER A 799 26.32 -33.56 16.75
C SER A 799 25.92 -34.05 15.36
N SER A 800 26.11 -33.19 14.36
CA SER A 800 25.95 -33.50 12.92
C SER A 800 26.84 -32.58 12.08
N ASP A 801 27.15 -32.97 10.85
CA ASP A 801 27.84 -32.10 9.91
C ASP A 801 26.94 -30.93 9.50
N VAL A 802 25.66 -31.20 9.24
CA VAL A 802 24.65 -30.20 8.88
C VAL A 802 23.43 -30.30 9.79
N VAL A 803 22.93 -29.16 10.28
CA VAL A 803 21.57 -29.06 10.83
C VAL A 803 20.69 -28.26 9.87
N ILE A 804 19.51 -28.79 9.56
CA ILE A 804 18.49 -28.14 8.73
C ILE A 804 17.29 -27.81 9.60
N ILE A 805 16.84 -26.56 9.58
CA ILE A 805 15.78 -26.06 10.45
C ILE A 805 14.52 -25.83 9.61
N GLY A 806 13.48 -26.64 9.85
CA GLY A 806 12.23 -26.70 9.09
C GLY A 806 12.20 -27.90 8.14
N ALA A 807 11.24 -28.80 8.34
CA ALA A 807 10.96 -29.98 7.51
C ALA A 807 9.84 -29.72 6.48
N GLY A 808 9.84 -28.51 5.91
CA GLY A 808 9.05 -28.14 4.74
C GLY A 808 9.79 -28.40 3.41
N TYR A 809 9.24 -27.87 2.31
CA TYR A 809 9.74 -28.13 0.96
C TYR A 809 11.24 -27.85 0.79
N ALA A 810 11.72 -26.66 1.19
CA ALA A 810 13.13 -26.29 1.03
C ALA A 810 14.07 -27.16 1.88
N GLY A 811 13.69 -27.49 3.13
CA GLY A 811 14.52 -28.29 4.03
C GLY A 811 14.66 -29.74 3.60
N ILE A 812 13.55 -30.41 3.30
CA ILE A 812 13.56 -31.81 2.82
C ILE A 812 14.23 -31.90 1.44
N SER A 813 14.04 -30.91 0.56
CA SER A 813 14.77 -30.85 -0.73
C SER A 813 16.27 -30.69 -0.52
N THR A 814 16.71 -29.85 0.43
CA THR A 814 18.14 -29.65 0.73
C THR A 814 18.76 -30.96 1.23
N ALA A 815 18.08 -31.64 2.16
CA ALA A 815 18.51 -32.96 2.64
C ALA A 815 18.56 -34.01 1.52
N TYR A 816 17.58 -34.01 0.60
CA TYR A 816 17.59 -34.88 -0.57
C TYR A 816 18.77 -34.58 -1.50
N HIS A 817 19.06 -33.33 -1.82
CA HIS A 817 20.17 -32.98 -2.69
C HIS A 817 21.54 -33.35 -2.08
N LEU A 818 21.70 -33.22 -0.76
CA LEU A 818 22.90 -33.63 -0.02
C LEU A 818 23.08 -35.15 0.11
N THR A 819 22.06 -35.98 -0.16
CA THR A 819 22.10 -37.44 0.11
C THR A 819 21.80 -38.34 -1.09
N LYS A 820 20.90 -37.92 -2.01
CA LYS A 820 20.43 -38.69 -3.18
C LYS A 820 20.35 -37.88 -4.49
N GLY A 821 20.54 -36.56 -4.42
CA GLY A 821 20.64 -35.66 -5.58
C GLY A 821 22.08 -35.37 -6.00
N GLU A 822 22.26 -34.34 -6.83
CA GLU A 822 23.56 -33.98 -7.45
C GLU A 822 24.64 -33.54 -6.46
N ALA A 823 24.31 -33.15 -5.23
CA ALA A 823 25.25 -32.68 -4.21
C ALA A 823 25.57 -33.77 -3.18
N SER A 824 25.56 -35.05 -3.57
CA SER A 824 25.75 -36.21 -2.69
C SER A 824 27.19 -36.75 -2.64
N ASP A 825 28.16 -36.00 -3.16
CA ASP A 825 29.58 -36.39 -3.29
C ASP A 825 30.23 -36.89 -1.98
N LYS A 826 29.80 -36.35 -0.83
CA LYS A 826 30.30 -36.72 0.50
C LYS A 826 29.12 -37.12 1.37
N LYS A 827 29.28 -38.22 2.10
CA LYS A 827 28.31 -38.65 3.12
C LYS A 827 28.43 -37.73 4.33
N LEU A 828 27.53 -36.75 4.43
CA LEU A 828 27.37 -35.87 5.58
C LEU A 828 26.34 -36.46 6.54
N SER A 829 26.55 -36.30 7.85
CA SER A 829 25.51 -36.52 8.85
C SER A 829 24.59 -35.29 8.92
N ILE A 830 23.27 -35.50 8.79
CA ILE A 830 22.27 -34.43 8.70
C ILE A 830 21.21 -34.61 9.77
N THR A 831 21.00 -33.60 10.62
CA THR A 831 19.85 -33.55 11.52
C THR A 831 18.83 -32.52 11.04
N ILE A 832 17.56 -32.90 10.93
CA ILE A 832 16.45 -32.02 10.50
C ILE A 832 15.53 -31.77 11.70
N LEU A 833 15.38 -30.51 12.08
CA LEU A 833 14.60 -30.07 13.24
C LEU A 833 13.32 -29.36 12.78
N GLU A 834 12.15 -29.86 13.19
CA GLU A 834 10.85 -29.27 12.87
C GLU A 834 10.09 -28.92 14.16
N ALA A 835 9.44 -27.76 14.19
CA ALA A 835 8.77 -27.24 15.36
C ALA A 835 7.46 -27.97 15.68
N ARG A 836 6.72 -28.39 14.64
CA ARG A 836 5.47 -29.16 14.74
C ARG A 836 5.66 -30.54 14.08
N GLY A 837 4.63 -31.07 13.41
CA GLY A 837 4.77 -32.20 12.49
C GLY A 837 5.39 -31.81 11.14
N VAL A 838 5.99 -32.78 10.45
CA VAL A 838 6.66 -32.63 9.15
C VAL A 838 5.70 -32.05 8.10
N CYS A 839 6.22 -31.13 7.26
CA CYS A 839 5.48 -30.42 6.23
C CYS A 839 4.31 -29.52 6.73
N SER A 840 4.07 -29.40 8.05
CA SER A 840 2.88 -28.70 8.61
C SER A 840 2.83 -27.17 8.46
N GLY A 841 3.89 -26.54 7.96
CA GLY A 841 3.94 -25.12 7.63
C GLY A 841 3.36 -24.79 6.25
N ALA A 842 3.84 -23.71 5.62
CA ALA A 842 3.38 -23.22 4.31
C ALA A 842 3.27 -24.29 3.21
N THR A 843 4.12 -25.31 3.23
CA THR A 843 4.09 -26.40 2.22
C THR A 843 2.85 -27.27 2.34
N GLY A 844 2.47 -27.71 3.54
CA GLY A 844 1.26 -28.50 3.79
C GLY A 844 -0.04 -27.68 3.79
N ARG A 845 0.02 -26.38 3.44
CA ARG A 845 -1.11 -25.43 3.55
C ARG A 845 -1.42 -24.64 2.27
N ASN A 846 -0.60 -24.71 1.22
CA ASN A 846 -0.87 -24.03 -0.07
C ASN A 846 -1.79 -24.84 -1.01
N GLY A 847 -2.13 -24.29 -2.18
CA GLY A 847 -3.04 -24.95 -3.15
C GLY A 847 -2.50 -26.15 -3.94
N GLY A 848 -1.21 -26.49 -3.85
CA GLY A 848 -0.61 -27.58 -4.66
C GLY A 848 -0.34 -27.24 -6.13
N HIS A 849 -0.31 -25.94 -6.46
CA HIS A 849 -0.11 -25.42 -7.82
C HIS A 849 1.38 -25.26 -8.13
N LEU A 850 1.91 -26.02 -9.09
CA LEU A 850 3.28 -25.91 -9.59
C LEU A 850 3.25 -25.21 -10.96
N ARG A 851 3.04 -23.90 -10.94
CA ARG A 851 2.91 -23.03 -12.11
C ARG A 851 4.05 -22.00 -12.14
N PRO A 852 4.89 -21.94 -13.19
CA PRO A 852 5.83 -20.83 -13.37
C PRO A 852 5.07 -19.56 -13.74
N ASP A 853 5.54 -18.36 -13.38
CA ASP A 853 4.93 -17.13 -13.92
C ASP A 853 5.65 -16.61 -15.17
N MET A 854 5.03 -16.86 -16.32
CA MET A 854 5.60 -16.62 -17.64
C MET A 854 5.59 -15.15 -18.08
N TYR A 855 4.76 -14.30 -17.47
CA TYR A 855 4.52 -12.92 -17.95
C TYR A 855 3.97 -11.92 -16.92
N THR A 856 3.30 -12.33 -15.83
CA THR A 856 2.65 -11.38 -14.91
C THR A 856 3.65 -10.46 -14.19
N PRO A 857 4.82 -10.93 -13.70
CA PRO A 857 5.82 -10.05 -13.10
C PRO A 857 6.80 -9.45 -14.12
N MET A 858 6.78 -9.87 -15.41
CA MET A 858 7.86 -9.60 -16.36
C MET A 858 8.17 -8.12 -16.52
N THR A 859 7.20 -7.24 -16.81
CA THR A 859 7.47 -5.79 -16.88
C THR A 859 8.09 -5.26 -15.59
N ARG A 860 7.55 -5.60 -14.41
CA ARG A 860 8.10 -5.14 -13.12
C ARG A 860 9.54 -5.62 -12.87
N LEU A 861 9.88 -6.82 -13.35
CA LEU A 861 11.24 -7.38 -13.27
C LEU A 861 12.18 -6.70 -14.28
N ILE A 862 11.73 -6.49 -15.52
CA ILE A 862 12.46 -5.78 -16.56
C ILE A 862 12.76 -4.34 -16.13
N ASP A 863 11.76 -3.62 -15.60
CA ASP A 863 11.87 -2.23 -15.10
C ASP A 863 12.89 -2.11 -13.95
N ARG A 864 13.02 -3.15 -13.10
CA ARG A 864 13.84 -3.12 -11.88
C ARG A 864 15.23 -3.74 -12.02
N ALA A 865 15.38 -4.72 -12.91
CA ALA A 865 16.56 -5.59 -12.98
C ALA A 865 17.04 -5.88 -14.42
N GLY A 866 16.35 -5.36 -15.43
CA GLY A 866 16.64 -5.60 -16.83
C GLY A 866 16.16 -6.95 -17.35
N VAL A 867 16.09 -7.07 -18.68
CA VAL A 867 15.55 -8.25 -19.38
C VAL A 867 16.31 -9.53 -19.02
N GLU A 868 17.64 -9.49 -18.95
CA GLU A 868 18.49 -10.66 -18.62
C GLU A 868 18.06 -11.34 -17.30
N ARG A 869 17.81 -10.55 -16.24
CA ARG A 869 17.46 -11.07 -14.91
C ARG A 869 16.00 -11.54 -14.82
N ALA A 870 15.12 -10.96 -15.63
CA ALA A 870 13.74 -11.42 -15.76
C ALA A 870 13.67 -12.79 -16.45
N LEU A 871 14.42 -12.96 -17.55
CA LEU A 871 14.52 -14.23 -18.28
C LEU A 871 15.14 -15.34 -17.42
N GLU A 872 16.25 -15.06 -16.74
CA GLU A 872 16.93 -15.97 -15.81
C GLU A 872 15.97 -16.55 -14.76
N LEU A 873 15.06 -15.74 -14.22
CA LEU A 873 14.04 -16.18 -13.28
C LEU A 873 12.96 -17.05 -13.94
N THR A 874 12.38 -16.61 -15.06
CA THR A 874 11.32 -17.35 -15.75
C THR A 874 11.82 -18.71 -16.26
N GLU A 875 13.02 -18.78 -16.83
CA GLU A 875 13.62 -20.04 -17.29
C GLU A 875 13.91 -21.01 -16.14
N PHE A 876 14.32 -20.51 -14.98
CA PHE A 876 14.50 -21.30 -13.76
C PHE A 876 13.18 -21.91 -13.26
N GLU A 877 12.09 -21.14 -13.20
CA GLU A 877 10.78 -21.66 -12.81
C GLU A 877 10.23 -22.71 -13.80
N ILE A 878 10.48 -22.53 -15.11
CA ILE A 878 10.14 -23.53 -16.14
C ILE A 878 10.94 -24.82 -15.93
N ALA A 879 12.26 -24.70 -15.77
CA ALA A 879 13.15 -25.84 -15.54
C ALA A 879 12.73 -26.63 -14.28
N HIS A 880 12.28 -25.94 -13.24
CA HIS A 880 11.82 -26.53 -11.99
C HIS A 880 10.57 -27.43 -12.17
N VAL A 881 9.61 -27.07 -13.04
CA VAL A 881 8.46 -27.95 -13.35
C VAL A 881 8.95 -29.31 -13.89
N HIS A 882 9.93 -29.28 -14.78
CA HIS A 882 10.54 -30.49 -15.35
C HIS A 882 11.44 -31.24 -14.37
N ALA A 883 12.11 -30.53 -13.45
CA ALA A 883 12.88 -31.14 -12.36
C ALA A 883 11.98 -31.93 -11.41
N ILE A 884 10.83 -31.38 -10.99
CA ILE A 884 9.87 -32.08 -10.12
C ILE A 884 9.20 -33.25 -10.83
N LYS A 885 8.84 -33.12 -12.11
CA LYS A 885 8.39 -34.27 -12.91
C LYS A 885 9.44 -35.41 -12.86
N SER A 886 10.70 -35.08 -13.09
CA SER A 886 11.81 -36.04 -13.12
C SER A 886 12.08 -36.66 -11.73
N LEU A 887 11.93 -35.88 -10.65
CA LEU A 887 11.99 -36.37 -9.27
C LEU A 887 10.89 -37.39 -8.98
N VAL A 888 9.64 -37.05 -9.31
CA VAL A 888 8.46 -37.92 -9.11
C VAL A 888 8.61 -39.23 -9.90
N GLU A 889 9.12 -39.19 -11.13
CA GLU A 889 9.39 -40.37 -11.94
C GLU A 889 10.59 -41.20 -11.41
N LYS A 890 11.66 -40.56 -10.92
CA LYS A 890 12.86 -41.20 -10.35
C LYS A 890 12.57 -41.92 -9.04
N GLU A 891 12.00 -41.20 -8.07
CA GLU A 891 11.75 -41.68 -6.70
C GLU A 891 10.37 -42.36 -6.57
N LYS A 892 9.56 -42.38 -7.64
CA LYS A 892 8.23 -43.02 -7.72
C LYS A 892 7.23 -42.50 -6.67
N ILE A 893 7.23 -41.19 -6.48
CA ILE A 893 6.43 -40.50 -5.46
C ILE A 893 4.95 -40.56 -5.84
N ASP A 894 4.10 -41.21 -5.04
CA ASP A 894 2.65 -41.00 -5.14
C ASP A 894 2.29 -39.68 -4.47
N CYS A 895 2.11 -38.63 -5.26
CA CYS A 895 1.64 -37.33 -4.79
C CYS A 895 0.59 -36.71 -5.71
N ASP A 896 -0.23 -37.54 -6.39
CA ASP A 896 -1.27 -37.09 -7.32
C ASP A 896 -0.71 -36.15 -8.42
N PHE A 897 0.56 -36.33 -8.82
CA PHE A 897 1.23 -35.43 -9.76
C PHE A 897 0.60 -35.48 -11.15
N SER A 898 0.18 -34.32 -11.65
CA SER A 898 -0.35 -34.13 -13.00
C SER A 898 0.44 -33.04 -13.72
N LEU A 899 1.13 -33.39 -14.80
CA LEU A 899 1.64 -32.40 -15.76
C LEU A 899 0.46 -31.97 -16.64
N THR A 900 0.09 -30.71 -16.57
CA THR A 900 -1.09 -30.15 -17.21
C THR A 900 -0.78 -28.77 -17.80
N ARG A 901 -1.81 -27.94 -18.02
CA ARG A 901 -1.66 -26.53 -18.37
C ARG A 901 -2.29 -25.68 -17.29
N SER A 902 -1.73 -24.50 -17.06
CA SER A 902 -2.49 -23.42 -16.44
C SER A 902 -3.40 -22.79 -17.50
N ILE A 903 -4.58 -22.35 -17.08
CA ILE A 903 -5.44 -21.41 -17.81
C ILE A 903 -5.58 -20.17 -16.93
N ASP A 904 -4.77 -19.17 -17.24
CA ASP A 904 -4.91 -17.83 -16.68
C ASP A 904 -6.08 -17.14 -17.40
N VAL A 905 -7.01 -16.53 -16.65
CA VAL A 905 -8.25 -15.94 -17.17
C VAL A 905 -8.42 -14.52 -16.66
N TRP A 906 -8.99 -13.65 -17.49
CA TRP A 906 -9.40 -12.29 -17.15
C TRP A 906 -10.87 -12.08 -17.52
N THR A 907 -11.73 -11.76 -16.55
CA THR A 907 -13.13 -11.35 -16.83
C THR A 907 -13.31 -9.83 -16.88
N ASN A 908 -12.36 -9.06 -16.33
CA ASN A 908 -12.27 -7.61 -16.54
C ASN A 908 -11.62 -7.29 -17.90
N GLY A 909 -12.25 -6.42 -18.70
CA GLY A 909 -11.78 -6.09 -20.05
C GLY A 909 -10.51 -5.24 -20.11
N GLU A 910 -10.25 -4.40 -19.11
CA GLU A 910 -9.06 -3.53 -19.07
C GLU A 910 -7.80 -4.34 -18.74
N THR A 911 -7.87 -5.27 -17.77
CA THR A 911 -6.74 -6.15 -17.44
C THR A 911 -6.54 -7.28 -18.44
N ALA A 912 -7.59 -7.70 -19.15
CA ALA A 912 -7.48 -8.56 -20.33
C ALA A 912 -6.66 -7.92 -21.46
N GLN A 913 -6.90 -6.63 -21.77
CA GLN A 913 -6.10 -5.92 -22.78
C GLN A 913 -4.64 -5.77 -22.36
N LYS A 914 -4.38 -5.32 -21.12
CA LYS A 914 -3.00 -5.20 -20.58
C LYS A 914 -2.22 -6.51 -20.62
N ALA A 915 -2.90 -7.65 -20.50
CA ALA A 915 -2.28 -8.96 -20.63
C ALA A 915 -1.97 -9.36 -22.08
N MET A 916 -2.79 -8.91 -23.05
CA MET A 916 -2.47 -9.02 -24.48
C MET A 916 -1.25 -8.16 -24.82
N ASP A 917 -1.23 -6.90 -24.37
CA ASP A 917 -0.13 -5.95 -24.63
C ASP A 917 1.21 -6.50 -24.10
N MET A 918 1.18 -7.12 -22.91
CA MET A 918 2.31 -7.86 -22.31
C MET A 918 2.73 -9.06 -23.18
N TYR A 919 1.77 -9.89 -23.61
CA TYR A 919 2.04 -11.08 -24.41
C TYR A 919 2.70 -10.71 -25.75
N ASP A 920 2.17 -9.72 -26.47
CA ASP A 920 2.75 -9.26 -27.74
C ASP A 920 4.17 -8.68 -27.54
N THR A 921 4.40 -7.97 -26.43
CA THR A 921 5.75 -7.48 -26.07
C THR A 921 6.73 -8.65 -25.89
N LEU A 922 6.35 -9.69 -25.14
CA LEU A 922 7.21 -10.87 -24.91
C LEU A 922 7.42 -11.73 -26.16
N ILE A 923 6.42 -11.82 -27.05
CA ILE A 923 6.56 -12.43 -28.38
C ILE A 923 7.54 -11.65 -29.24
N SER A 924 7.55 -10.30 -29.18
CA SER A 924 8.47 -9.47 -29.97
C SER A 924 9.95 -9.71 -29.65
N HIS A 925 10.25 -10.12 -28.41
CA HIS A 925 11.60 -10.53 -27.99
C HIS A 925 12.03 -11.92 -28.49
N ASN A 926 11.16 -12.65 -29.23
CA ASN A 926 11.44 -13.96 -29.82
C ASN A 926 11.96 -15.01 -28.79
N LEU A 927 11.38 -14.99 -27.59
CA LEU A 927 11.78 -15.85 -26.47
C LEU A 927 11.30 -17.28 -26.69
N ASP A 928 12.20 -18.26 -26.57
CA ASP A 928 11.92 -19.66 -26.96
C ASP A 928 10.79 -20.30 -26.14
N TYR A 929 10.65 -19.96 -24.85
CA TYR A 929 9.59 -20.49 -24.00
C TYR A 929 8.19 -19.94 -24.34
N MET A 930 8.08 -18.77 -24.98
CA MET A 930 6.79 -18.21 -25.39
C MET A 930 6.08 -19.07 -26.44
N LYS A 931 6.78 -20.03 -27.07
CA LYS A 931 6.22 -21.04 -27.99
C LYS A 931 5.26 -22.03 -27.31
N ASP A 932 5.26 -22.11 -25.98
CA ASP A 932 4.26 -22.85 -25.19
C ASP A 932 3.14 -21.95 -24.65
N VAL A 933 3.21 -20.62 -24.80
CA VAL A 933 2.17 -19.70 -24.35
C VAL A 933 1.16 -19.46 -25.49
N PHE A 934 -0.09 -19.83 -25.27
CA PHE A 934 -1.20 -19.58 -26.20
C PHE A 934 -2.14 -18.57 -25.58
N PHE A 935 -2.21 -17.36 -26.14
CA PHE A 935 -3.11 -16.29 -25.68
C PHE A 935 -4.33 -16.16 -26.59
N VAL A 936 -5.51 -15.89 -26.01
CA VAL A 936 -6.76 -15.63 -26.72
C VAL A 936 -7.47 -14.43 -26.10
N LEU A 937 -7.80 -13.43 -26.93
CA LEU A 937 -8.57 -12.25 -26.58
C LEU A 937 -9.94 -12.28 -27.29
N GLY A 938 -11.00 -11.88 -26.58
CA GLY A 938 -12.36 -11.78 -27.11
C GLY A 938 -13.22 -13.03 -26.88
N LYS A 939 -14.29 -13.13 -27.67
CA LYS A 939 -15.45 -14.06 -27.49
C LYS A 939 -15.09 -15.53 -27.25
N ASP A 940 -13.97 -16.01 -27.80
CA ASP A 940 -13.61 -17.43 -27.77
C ASP A 940 -12.92 -17.82 -26.44
N ALA A 941 -12.50 -16.83 -25.63
CA ALA A 941 -11.83 -17.04 -24.35
C ALA A 941 -12.71 -17.76 -23.30
N GLU A 942 -14.02 -17.47 -23.26
CA GLU A 942 -14.98 -18.18 -22.39
C GLU A 942 -15.18 -19.64 -22.83
N GLY A 943 -15.28 -19.89 -24.15
CA GLY A 943 -15.40 -21.24 -24.70
C GLY A 943 -14.15 -22.11 -24.48
N ILE A 944 -12.96 -21.50 -24.43
CA ILE A 944 -11.68 -22.18 -24.23
C ILE A 944 -11.36 -22.39 -22.74
N SER A 945 -11.70 -21.43 -21.88
CA SER A 945 -11.45 -21.53 -20.43
C SER A 945 -12.55 -22.28 -19.67
N GLY A 946 -13.79 -22.24 -20.16
CA GLY A 946 -14.98 -22.67 -19.42
C GLY A 946 -15.43 -21.66 -18.34
N VAL A 947 -14.76 -20.51 -18.21
CA VAL A 947 -15.03 -19.50 -17.20
C VAL A 947 -15.97 -18.41 -17.74
N LYS A 948 -17.07 -18.18 -17.02
CA LYS A 948 -18.14 -17.25 -17.37
C LYS A 948 -17.64 -15.81 -17.48
N GLY A 949 -18.02 -15.14 -18.57
CA GLY A 949 -17.68 -13.75 -18.82
C GLY A 949 -16.21 -13.49 -19.14
N ALA A 950 -15.38 -14.51 -19.40
CA ALA A 950 -13.97 -14.33 -19.73
C ALA A 950 -13.78 -13.47 -21.00
N LYS A 951 -12.93 -12.45 -20.89
CA LYS A 951 -12.57 -11.53 -21.99
C LYS A 951 -11.23 -11.91 -22.62
N ALA A 952 -10.33 -12.50 -21.84
CA ALA A 952 -9.12 -13.15 -22.33
C ALA A 952 -8.80 -14.40 -21.52
N CYS A 953 -8.06 -15.33 -22.13
CA CYS A 953 -7.39 -16.40 -21.43
C CYS A 953 -6.03 -16.73 -22.06
N ALA A 954 -5.09 -17.22 -21.24
CA ALA A 954 -3.75 -17.61 -21.63
C ALA A 954 -3.44 -19.01 -21.11
N SER A 955 -2.79 -19.84 -21.92
CA SER A 955 -2.50 -21.23 -21.56
C SER A 955 -1.05 -21.62 -21.82
N PHE A 956 -0.40 -22.19 -20.81
CA PHE A 956 0.99 -22.65 -20.81
C PHE A 956 1.17 -23.84 -19.84
N THR A 957 2.26 -24.58 -19.97
CA THR A 957 2.53 -25.79 -19.18
C THR A 957 2.73 -25.48 -17.70
N ALA A 958 2.10 -26.28 -16.86
CA ALA A 958 2.21 -26.24 -15.41
C ALA A 958 2.06 -27.67 -14.86
N ALA A 959 2.11 -27.83 -13.54
CA ALA A 959 1.74 -29.06 -12.88
C ALA A 959 0.86 -28.81 -11.64
N THR A 960 0.16 -29.84 -11.21
CA THR A 960 -0.55 -29.90 -9.93
C THR A 960 -0.15 -31.15 -9.17
N LEU A 961 -0.12 -31.08 -7.83
CA LEU A 961 0.26 -32.20 -6.97
C LEU A 961 -0.32 -32.07 -5.55
N TRP A 962 -0.14 -33.08 -4.71
CA TRP A 962 -0.42 -33.06 -3.27
C TRP A 962 0.89 -32.76 -2.51
N PRO A 963 1.12 -31.54 -1.98
CA PRO A 963 2.42 -31.15 -1.43
C PRO A 963 2.85 -32.04 -0.26
N TYR A 964 1.91 -32.30 0.66
CA TYR A 964 2.14 -33.14 1.84
C TYR A 964 2.59 -34.56 1.48
N LYS A 965 1.87 -35.29 0.62
CA LYS A 965 2.29 -36.58 0.08
C LYS A 965 3.68 -36.52 -0.57
N MET A 966 3.95 -35.48 -1.37
CA MET A 966 5.24 -35.33 -2.07
C MET A 966 6.40 -35.21 -1.09
N ILE A 967 6.26 -34.37 -0.06
CA ILE A 967 7.31 -34.18 0.94
C ILE A 967 7.50 -35.43 1.78
N LEU A 968 6.44 -36.14 2.20
CA LEU A 968 6.61 -37.30 3.08
C LEU A 968 7.18 -38.54 2.38
N HIS A 969 6.87 -38.77 1.10
CA HIS A 969 7.61 -39.75 0.30
C HIS A 969 9.10 -39.37 0.14
N LEU A 970 9.39 -38.07 -0.04
CA LEU A 970 10.77 -37.58 -0.12
C LEU A 970 11.50 -37.73 1.23
N THR A 971 10.80 -37.51 2.35
CA THR A 971 11.28 -37.76 3.72
C THR A 971 11.60 -39.24 3.94
N ALA A 972 10.71 -40.16 3.55
CA ALA A 972 10.99 -41.61 3.60
C ALA A 972 12.25 -41.94 2.78
N SER A 973 12.29 -41.48 1.54
CA SER A 973 13.38 -41.66 0.58
C SER A 973 14.75 -41.17 1.07
N ILE A 974 14.82 -40.13 1.93
CA ILE A 974 16.09 -39.70 2.54
C ILE A 974 16.41 -40.41 3.87
N LEU A 975 15.41 -40.83 4.65
CA LEU A 975 15.63 -41.61 5.88
C LEU A 975 16.20 -43.00 5.58
N GLU A 976 15.79 -43.62 4.47
CA GLU A 976 16.36 -44.88 3.93
C GLU A 976 17.90 -44.84 3.76
N THR A 977 18.51 -43.65 3.64
CA THR A 977 19.96 -43.52 3.46
C THR A 977 20.76 -43.80 4.73
N GLY A 978 20.13 -43.73 5.92
CA GLY A 978 20.80 -43.77 7.22
C GLY A 978 21.69 -42.54 7.52
N LEU A 979 21.71 -41.51 6.67
CA LEU A 979 22.48 -40.27 6.87
C LEU A 979 21.67 -39.14 7.51
N VAL A 980 20.34 -39.27 7.50
CA VAL A 980 19.40 -38.25 7.98
C VAL A 980 18.77 -38.68 9.30
N ASN A 981 18.79 -37.80 10.29
CA ASN A 981 18.01 -37.90 11.52
C ASN A 981 16.95 -36.80 11.53
N LEU A 982 15.67 -37.18 11.41
CA LEU A 982 14.54 -36.26 11.50
C LEU A 982 14.00 -36.19 12.93
N GLN A 983 13.67 -34.99 13.40
CA GLN A 983 13.09 -34.74 14.72
C GLN A 983 11.90 -33.77 14.62
N ALA A 984 10.68 -34.32 14.47
CA ALA A 984 9.44 -33.57 14.63
C ALA A 984 9.21 -33.12 16.09
N HIS A 985 8.35 -32.11 16.29
CA HIS A 985 8.01 -31.53 17.60
C HIS A 985 9.25 -31.18 18.42
N THR A 986 10.17 -30.45 17.79
CA THR A 986 11.52 -30.09 18.27
C THR A 986 11.87 -28.67 17.82
N PRO A 987 11.16 -27.63 18.32
CA PRO A 987 11.38 -26.26 17.91
C PRO A 987 12.78 -25.77 18.31
N VAL A 988 13.50 -25.17 17.36
CA VAL A 988 14.76 -24.46 17.63
C VAL A 988 14.43 -23.10 18.26
N THR A 989 15.08 -22.81 19.39
CA THR A 989 14.92 -21.54 20.13
C THR A 989 16.10 -20.59 19.95
N SER A 990 17.30 -21.10 19.63
CA SER A 990 18.47 -20.30 19.29
C SER A 990 19.51 -21.12 18.53
N VAL A 991 20.40 -20.41 17.81
CA VAL A 991 21.63 -20.93 17.23
C VAL A 991 22.76 -20.00 17.67
N SER A 992 23.91 -20.55 18.09
CA SER A 992 25.05 -19.76 18.55
C SER A 992 26.38 -20.36 18.09
N ARG A 993 27.35 -19.51 17.73
CA ARG A 993 28.67 -19.94 17.23
C ARG A 993 29.63 -20.18 18.39
N GLN A 994 30.34 -21.32 18.36
CA GLN A 994 31.39 -21.69 19.30
C GLN A 994 32.76 -21.15 18.85
N PRO A 995 33.75 -21.00 19.77
CA PRO A 995 35.13 -20.64 19.41
C PRO A 995 35.81 -21.61 18.42
N SER A 996 35.30 -22.84 18.31
CA SER A 996 35.71 -23.86 17.33
C SER A 996 35.14 -23.65 15.91
N GLY A 997 34.33 -22.62 15.70
CA GLY A 997 33.65 -22.32 14.42
C GLY A 997 32.36 -23.12 14.17
N SER A 998 32.13 -24.19 14.93
CA SER A 998 30.86 -24.96 14.96
C SER A 998 29.73 -24.19 15.65
N PHE A 999 28.49 -24.66 15.49
CA PHE A 999 27.29 -24.02 16.02
C PHE A 999 26.60 -24.92 17.05
N ILE A 1000 26.20 -24.36 18.20
CA ILE A 1000 25.22 -24.98 19.10
C ILE A 1000 23.82 -24.60 18.61
N VAL A 1001 22.97 -25.59 18.40
CA VAL A 1001 21.54 -25.43 18.10
C VAL A 1001 20.74 -25.86 19.33
N THR A 1002 19.92 -24.95 19.84
CA THR A 1002 19.20 -25.11 21.13
C THR A 1002 17.73 -25.44 20.90
N THR A 1003 17.21 -26.42 21.64
CA THR A 1003 15.81 -26.85 21.61
C THR A 1003 15.30 -27.16 23.03
N PRO A 1004 13.99 -27.24 23.28
CA PRO A 1004 13.45 -27.75 24.55
C PRO A 1004 13.81 -29.21 24.86
N ARG A 1005 14.26 -29.98 23.85
CA ARG A 1005 14.74 -31.37 23.97
C ARG A 1005 16.27 -31.48 24.04
N GLY A 1006 16.95 -30.40 24.47
CA GLY A 1006 18.40 -30.35 24.57
C GLY A 1006 19.08 -29.64 23.40
N THR A 1007 20.38 -29.86 23.26
CA THR A 1007 21.25 -29.16 22.29
C THR A 1007 21.97 -30.13 21.36
N THR A 1008 22.24 -29.70 20.14
CA THR A 1008 23.06 -30.42 19.15
C THR A 1008 24.12 -29.50 18.55
N VAL A 1009 25.28 -30.05 18.18
CA VAL A 1009 26.38 -29.29 17.58
C VAL A 1009 26.48 -29.54 16.07
N ALA A 1010 26.38 -28.48 15.28
CA ALA A 1010 26.45 -28.49 13.82
C ALA A 1010 27.77 -27.92 13.28
N ARG A 1011 28.24 -28.37 12.11
CA ARG A 1011 29.35 -27.70 11.38
C ARG A 1011 28.84 -26.66 10.37
N LYS A 1012 27.65 -26.87 9.81
CA LYS A 1012 26.89 -25.92 8.97
C LYS A 1012 25.42 -25.91 9.39
N VAL A 1013 24.74 -24.78 9.24
CA VAL A 1013 23.30 -24.63 9.56
C VAL A 1013 22.55 -24.10 8.35
N VAL A 1014 21.41 -24.72 8.02
CA VAL A 1014 20.52 -24.29 6.94
C VAL A 1014 19.15 -23.92 7.50
N TYR A 1015 18.76 -22.64 7.35
CA TYR A 1015 17.47 -22.12 7.77
C TYR A 1015 16.44 -22.23 6.63
N ALA A 1016 15.52 -23.18 6.76
CA ALA A 1016 14.44 -23.46 5.81
C ALA A 1016 13.03 -23.20 6.42
N ASN A 1017 12.97 -22.44 7.52
CA ASN A 1017 11.76 -22.13 8.29
C ASN A 1017 10.92 -20.96 7.73
N ASN A 1018 11.24 -20.47 6.53
CA ASN A 1018 10.45 -19.53 5.73
C ASN A 1018 9.95 -18.28 6.48
N ALA A 1019 8.67 -18.24 6.88
CA ALA A 1019 8.05 -17.09 7.56
C ALA A 1019 8.65 -16.81 8.94
N TYR A 1020 9.09 -17.88 9.62
CA TYR A 1020 9.58 -17.84 11.01
C TYR A 1020 11.08 -17.52 11.09
N ILE A 1021 11.73 -17.20 9.96
CA ILE A 1021 13.17 -16.95 9.83
C ILE A 1021 13.68 -15.91 10.83
N SER A 1022 12.93 -14.84 11.03
CA SER A 1022 13.27 -13.72 11.92
C SER A 1022 13.21 -14.05 13.42
N GLY A 1023 12.64 -15.21 13.79
CA GLY A 1023 12.74 -15.75 15.15
C GLY A 1023 14.10 -16.38 15.48
N LEU A 1024 14.95 -16.65 14.48
CA LEU A 1024 16.30 -17.19 14.65
C LEU A 1024 17.40 -16.29 14.04
N LEU A 1025 17.08 -15.56 12.96
CA LEU A 1025 17.95 -14.58 12.33
C LEU A 1025 17.26 -13.19 12.33
N PRO A 1026 17.33 -12.42 13.44
CA PRO A 1026 16.62 -11.14 13.58
C PRO A 1026 16.97 -10.10 12.50
N GLN A 1027 18.13 -10.21 11.85
CA GLN A 1027 18.52 -9.33 10.74
C GLN A 1027 17.59 -9.42 9.51
N TYR A 1028 16.77 -10.48 9.39
CA TYR A 1028 15.74 -10.64 8.37
C TYR A 1028 14.37 -10.04 8.76
N ARG A 1029 14.21 -9.45 9.95
CA ARG A 1029 12.89 -9.01 10.49
C ARG A 1029 12.08 -8.13 9.53
N GLU A 1030 12.73 -7.14 8.92
CA GLU A 1030 12.10 -6.21 7.96
C GLU A 1030 12.19 -6.71 6.51
N ALA A 1031 13.07 -7.68 6.24
CA ALA A 1031 13.27 -8.27 4.91
C ALA A 1031 12.27 -9.39 4.60
N ILE A 1032 11.83 -10.16 5.61
CA ILE A 1032 10.85 -11.24 5.48
C ILE A 1032 9.82 -11.15 6.61
N VAL A 1033 8.57 -10.89 6.22
CA VAL A 1033 7.41 -10.76 7.11
C VAL A 1033 6.53 -12.01 7.01
N PRO A 1034 6.02 -12.57 8.14
CA PRO A 1034 5.01 -13.62 8.11
C PRO A 1034 3.66 -13.05 7.65
N CYS A 1035 3.11 -13.61 6.56
CA CYS A 1035 1.81 -13.23 6.01
C CYS A 1035 0.87 -14.43 5.93
N LYS A 1036 -0.29 -14.35 6.58
CA LYS A 1036 -1.33 -15.38 6.58
C LYS A 1036 -2.19 -15.30 5.31
N GLY A 1037 -2.48 -16.44 4.71
CA GLY A 1037 -3.43 -16.60 3.61
C GLY A 1037 -4.41 -17.73 3.88
N LEU A 1038 -5.46 -17.81 3.06
CA LEU A 1038 -6.55 -18.78 3.20
C LEU A 1038 -6.66 -19.68 1.95
N CYS A 1039 -7.03 -20.94 2.19
CA CYS A 1039 -7.30 -21.95 1.17
C CYS A 1039 -8.59 -22.71 1.52
N THR A 1040 -9.23 -23.25 0.49
CA THR A 1040 -10.52 -23.93 0.57
C THR A 1040 -10.52 -25.19 -0.31
N HIS A 1041 -11.19 -26.24 0.16
CA HIS A 1041 -11.52 -27.43 -0.62
C HIS A 1041 -13.03 -27.45 -0.90
N ILE A 1042 -13.37 -27.73 -2.16
CA ILE A 1042 -14.74 -27.81 -2.67
C ILE A 1042 -14.96 -29.20 -3.25
N SER A 1043 -16.05 -29.86 -2.86
CA SER A 1043 -16.46 -31.17 -3.35
C SER A 1043 -17.87 -31.12 -3.95
N VAL A 1044 -18.20 -32.08 -4.81
CA VAL A 1044 -19.59 -32.34 -5.25
C VAL A 1044 -20.23 -33.40 -4.34
N PRO A 1045 -21.58 -33.46 -4.24
CA PRO A 1045 -22.24 -34.45 -3.39
C PRO A 1045 -21.93 -35.89 -3.81
N GLU A 1046 -21.86 -36.82 -2.84
CA GLU A 1046 -21.54 -38.22 -3.12
C GLU A 1046 -22.46 -38.84 -4.19
N GLY A 1047 -21.88 -39.62 -5.10
CA GLY A 1047 -22.58 -40.18 -6.26
C GLY A 1047 -22.77 -39.19 -7.43
N THR A 1048 -22.56 -37.88 -7.22
CA THR A 1048 -22.61 -36.88 -8.29
C THR A 1048 -21.28 -36.87 -9.04
N ARG A 1049 -21.33 -36.85 -10.38
CA ARG A 1049 -20.12 -36.72 -11.20
C ARG A 1049 -19.80 -35.23 -11.42
N ALA A 1050 -18.67 -34.78 -10.88
CA ALA A 1050 -18.18 -33.42 -11.12
C ALA A 1050 -18.00 -33.13 -12.62
N PRO A 1051 -18.33 -31.92 -13.10
CA PRO A 1051 -18.00 -31.49 -14.45
C PRO A 1051 -16.49 -31.42 -14.67
N LEU A 1052 -16.02 -31.70 -15.88
CA LEU A 1052 -14.61 -31.96 -16.14
C LEU A 1052 -13.78 -30.68 -16.30
N LEU A 1053 -12.88 -30.42 -15.35
CA LEU A 1053 -11.81 -29.41 -15.46
C LEU A 1053 -10.45 -30.13 -15.50
N ASN A 1054 -9.77 -30.09 -16.65
CA ASN A 1054 -8.49 -30.82 -16.87
C ASN A 1054 -7.24 -30.00 -16.53
N ASN A 1055 -7.38 -28.69 -16.43
CA ASN A 1055 -6.31 -27.71 -16.28
C ASN A 1055 -6.32 -27.12 -14.85
N SER A 1056 -5.21 -26.54 -14.40
CA SER A 1056 -5.27 -25.57 -13.30
C SER A 1056 -5.64 -24.18 -13.81
N TYR A 1057 -6.08 -23.29 -12.93
CA TYR A 1057 -6.51 -21.94 -13.32
C TYR A 1057 -5.93 -20.85 -12.41
N ILE A 1058 -5.78 -19.65 -12.98
CA ILE A 1058 -5.72 -18.38 -12.26
C ILE A 1058 -6.86 -17.51 -12.78
N VAL A 1059 -7.95 -17.39 -12.03
CA VAL A 1059 -9.08 -16.52 -12.39
C VAL A 1059 -8.82 -15.13 -11.82
N ARG A 1060 -8.81 -14.12 -12.70
CA ARG A 1060 -8.82 -12.70 -12.35
C ARG A 1060 -10.22 -12.17 -12.61
N GLU A 1061 -10.95 -11.94 -11.54
CA GLU A 1061 -12.38 -11.61 -11.51
C GLU A 1061 -12.63 -10.15 -11.94
N GLU A 1062 -13.89 -9.72 -12.06
CA GLU A 1062 -14.23 -8.44 -12.70
C GLU A 1062 -13.80 -7.22 -11.86
N ASP A 1063 -13.78 -7.37 -10.54
CA ASP A 1063 -13.21 -6.44 -9.57
C ASP A 1063 -11.70 -6.67 -9.32
N ASN A 1064 -11.06 -7.50 -10.15
CA ASN A 1064 -9.65 -7.89 -10.10
C ASN A 1064 -9.23 -8.77 -8.91
N VAL A 1065 -10.18 -9.34 -8.16
CA VAL A 1065 -9.87 -10.41 -7.20
C VAL A 1065 -9.23 -11.60 -7.92
N VAL A 1066 -8.17 -12.15 -7.33
CA VAL A 1066 -7.40 -13.24 -7.92
C VAL A 1066 -7.60 -14.53 -7.12
N SER A 1067 -8.04 -15.57 -7.83
CA SER A 1067 -8.36 -16.89 -7.29
C SER A 1067 -7.59 -17.96 -8.08
N TYR A 1068 -6.66 -18.67 -7.44
CA TYR A 1068 -6.01 -19.84 -8.02
C TYR A 1068 -6.84 -21.10 -7.75
N LEU A 1069 -6.92 -22.00 -8.73
CA LEU A 1069 -7.84 -23.14 -8.67
C LEU A 1069 -7.22 -24.41 -9.27
N ILE A 1070 -7.27 -25.49 -8.49
CA ILE A 1070 -6.57 -26.76 -8.71
C ILE A 1070 -7.59 -27.89 -8.69
N PRO A 1071 -8.05 -28.37 -9.86
CA PRO A 1071 -8.85 -29.59 -9.94
C PRO A 1071 -8.04 -30.83 -9.53
N ARG A 1072 -8.74 -31.80 -8.95
CA ARG A 1072 -8.21 -33.07 -8.44
C ARG A 1072 -8.74 -34.25 -9.26
N ALA A 1073 -8.05 -35.38 -9.20
CA ALA A 1073 -8.42 -36.60 -9.94
C ALA A 1073 -9.77 -37.22 -9.50
N ASP A 1074 -10.25 -36.90 -8.30
CA ASP A 1074 -11.57 -37.28 -7.78
C ASP A 1074 -12.70 -36.31 -8.21
N GLY A 1075 -12.37 -35.24 -8.94
CA GLY A 1075 -13.32 -34.20 -9.34
C GLY A 1075 -13.54 -33.09 -8.31
N SER A 1076 -12.90 -33.16 -7.14
CA SER A 1076 -12.87 -32.06 -6.17
C SER A 1076 -11.90 -30.95 -6.60
N ILE A 1077 -12.01 -29.80 -5.94
CA ILE A 1077 -11.26 -28.58 -6.28
C ILE A 1077 -10.57 -28.05 -5.01
N VAL A 1078 -9.31 -27.66 -5.11
CA VAL A 1078 -8.68 -26.76 -4.12
C VAL A 1078 -8.56 -25.36 -4.71
N VAL A 1079 -9.04 -24.36 -3.99
CA VAL A 1079 -9.08 -22.95 -4.41
C VAL A 1079 -8.51 -22.06 -3.30
N GLY A 1080 -7.86 -20.96 -3.67
CA GLY A 1080 -7.27 -20.01 -2.72
C GLY A 1080 -6.85 -18.72 -3.41
N GLY A 1081 -6.48 -17.71 -2.62
CA GLY A 1081 -6.25 -16.35 -3.09
C GLY A 1081 -7.15 -15.37 -2.37
N ALA A 1082 -8.04 -14.68 -3.09
CA ALA A 1082 -8.98 -13.69 -2.56
C ALA A 1082 -8.35 -12.49 -1.82
N ASN A 1083 -7.04 -12.25 -2.02
CA ASN A 1083 -6.24 -11.32 -1.23
C ASN A 1083 -6.83 -9.90 -1.13
N LEU A 1084 -7.32 -9.32 -2.23
CA LEU A 1084 -7.90 -7.97 -2.23
C LEU A 1084 -9.12 -7.79 -1.31
N ARG A 1085 -9.78 -8.88 -0.88
CA ARG A 1085 -10.91 -8.84 0.06
C ARG A 1085 -10.46 -8.59 1.51
N TYR A 1086 -9.30 -9.12 1.91
CA TYR A 1086 -8.77 -9.02 3.28
C TYR A 1086 -7.53 -8.13 3.41
N HIS A 1087 -6.86 -7.77 2.31
CA HIS A 1087 -5.70 -6.85 2.30
C HIS A 1087 -5.92 -5.56 3.12
N PRO A 1088 -7.10 -4.91 3.10
CA PRO A 1088 -7.37 -3.70 3.89
C PRO A 1088 -7.35 -3.92 5.42
N VAL A 1089 -7.52 -5.16 5.90
CA VAL A 1089 -7.54 -5.50 7.34
C VAL A 1089 -6.19 -6.08 7.72
N LEU A 1090 -5.16 -5.24 7.81
CA LEU A 1090 -3.76 -5.67 8.00
C LEU A 1090 -3.58 -6.68 9.14
N SER A 1091 -4.28 -6.54 10.27
CA SER A 1091 -4.16 -7.46 11.41
C SER A 1091 -4.61 -8.90 11.14
N SER A 1092 -5.52 -9.14 10.16
CA SER A 1092 -5.97 -10.50 9.85
C SER A 1092 -4.95 -11.30 9.03
N TRP A 1093 -3.93 -10.64 8.45
CA TRP A 1093 -2.98 -11.28 7.55
C TRP A 1093 -1.50 -10.84 7.65
N TYR A 1094 -1.17 -9.58 7.93
CA TYR A 1094 0.20 -9.04 7.91
C TYR A 1094 0.90 -9.13 9.28
N ASP A 1095 2.20 -9.43 9.28
CA ASP A 1095 3.01 -9.84 10.45
C ASP A 1095 2.33 -10.88 11.35
N ASN A 1096 1.53 -11.76 10.74
CA ASN A 1096 0.63 -12.68 11.44
C ASN A 1096 1.18 -14.11 11.34
N VAL A 1097 1.59 -14.66 12.50
CA VAL A 1097 2.14 -16.03 12.65
C VAL A 1097 1.10 -17.08 13.05
N ASP A 1098 -0.14 -16.67 13.31
CA ASP A 1098 -1.20 -17.50 13.86
C ASP A 1098 -2.03 -18.19 12.75
N ASP A 1099 -1.70 -19.45 12.42
CA ASP A 1099 -2.52 -20.30 11.55
C ASP A 1099 -3.61 -21.11 12.30
N SER A 1100 -3.97 -20.76 13.55
CA SER A 1100 -5.12 -21.33 14.27
C SER A 1100 -6.45 -20.67 13.91
N VAL A 1101 -6.46 -19.36 13.61
CA VAL A 1101 -7.69 -18.63 13.25
C VAL A 1101 -7.77 -18.40 11.73
N LEU A 1102 -8.99 -18.54 11.19
CA LEU A 1102 -9.32 -18.22 9.79
C LEU A 1102 -9.26 -16.70 9.52
N ILE A 1103 -9.27 -16.32 8.25
CA ILE A 1103 -9.43 -14.91 7.84
C ILE A 1103 -10.93 -14.64 7.70
N GLU A 1104 -11.49 -13.89 8.66
CA GLU A 1104 -12.93 -13.69 8.82
C GLU A 1104 -13.57 -13.00 7.60
N GLU A 1105 -12.83 -12.12 6.92
CA GLU A 1105 -13.31 -11.38 5.74
C GLU A 1105 -13.56 -12.28 4.50
N VAL A 1106 -12.98 -13.50 4.47
CA VAL A 1106 -13.02 -14.39 3.28
C VAL A 1106 -13.35 -15.85 3.55
N LYS A 1107 -13.55 -16.29 4.80
CA LYS A 1107 -13.86 -17.71 5.12
C LYS A 1107 -15.02 -18.30 4.30
N ASN A 1108 -16.04 -17.50 3.96
CA ASN A 1108 -17.21 -17.91 3.17
C ASN A 1108 -17.11 -17.53 1.67
N HIS A 1109 -16.04 -16.87 1.22
CA HIS A 1109 -15.95 -16.30 -0.14
C HIS A 1109 -16.12 -17.33 -1.27
N TYR A 1110 -15.66 -18.57 -1.02
CA TYR A 1110 -15.71 -19.66 -2.00
C TYR A 1110 -16.99 -20.52 -1.92
N GLU A 1111 -17.96 -20.20 -1.05
CA GLU A 1111 -19.30 -20.81 -1.10
C GLU A 1111 -19.93 -20.58 -2.47
N GLY A 1112 -20.39 -21.64 -3.14
CA GLY A 1112 -21.02 -21.56 -4.47
C GLY A 1112 -20.12 -21.05 -5.60
N TYR A 1113 -18.79 -21.06 -5.43
CA TYR A 1113 -17.85 -20.49 -6.40
C TYR A 1113 -17.94 -21.15 -7.79
N MET A 1114 -17.98 -22.48 -7.84
CA MET A 1114 -17.98 -23.21 -9.11
C MET A 1114 -19.23 -22.88 -9.95
N GLN A 1115 -20.39 -22.82 -9.30
CA GLN A 1115 -21.68 -22.45 -9.90
C GLN A 1115 -21.66 -21.04 -10.50
N ARG A 1116 -21.05 -20.07 -9.79
CA ARG A 1116 -20.94 -18.68 -10.26
C ARG A 1116 -19.99 -18.52 -11.43
N HIS A 1117 -18.81 -19.16 -11.37
CA HIS A 1117 -17.68 -18.81 -12.24
C HIS A 1117 -17.45 -19.78 -13.41
N PHE A 1118 -17.92 -21.04 -13.35
CA PHE A 1118 -17.70 -22.02 -14.41
C PHE A 1118 -19.00 -22.45 -15.11
N ASN A 1119 -18.95 -22.60 -16.43
CA ASN A 1119 -20.04 -23.14 -17.25
C ASN A 1119 -20.15 -24.67 -17.06
N GLY A 1120 -21.38 -25.17 -16.91
CA GLY A 1120 -21.66 -26.59 -16.66
C GLY A 1120 -21.53 -27.03 -15.20
N TRP A 1121 -21.22 -26.10 -14.28
CA TRP A 1121 -21.15 -26.34 -12.84
C TRP A 1121 -22.40 -25.87 -12.08
N GLU A 1122 -23.39 -25.28 -12.74
CA GLU A 1122 -24.59 -24.68 -12.15
C GLU A 1122 -25.33 -25.66 -11.22
N ASP A 1123 -25.69 -26.83 -11.76
CA ASP A 1123 -26.44 -27.87 -11.06
C ASP A 1123 -25.54 -28.92 -10.38
N SER A 1124 -24.22 -28.67 -10.27
CA SER A 1124 -23.24 -29.63 -9.73
C SER A 1124 -23.40 -29.95 -8.24
N GLY A 1125 -24.17 -29.13 -7.51
CA GLY A 1125 -24.31 -29.22 -6.05
C GLY A 1125 -23.03 -28.92 -5.27
N ALA A 1126 -21.97 -28.41 -5.91
CA ALA A 1126 -20.65 -28.21 -5.31
C ALA A 1126 -20.67 -27.33 -4.04
N GLN A 1127 -20.02 -27.79 -2.97
CA GLN A 1127 -20.02 -27.15 -1.66
C GLN A 1127 -18.62 -27.11 -1.07
N VAL A 1128 -18.38 -26.16 -0.16
CA VAL A 1128 -17.15 -26.06 0.62
C VAL A 1128 -17.14 -27.16 1.68
N ASP A 1129 -16.19 -28.08 1.61
CA ASP A 1129 -15.95 -29.12 2.61
C ASP A 1129 -15.03 -28.61 3.73
N LYS A 1130 -13.97 -27.90 3.36
CA LYS A 1130 -12.93 -27.49 4.30
C LYS A 1130 -12.31 -26.15 3.97
N VAL A 1131 -12.02 -25.37 5.01
CA VAL A 1131 -11.31 -24.08 4.93
C VAL A 1131 -10.17 -24.09 5.94
N TRP A 1132 -8.99 -23.59 5.56
CA TRP A 1132 -7.83 -23.50 6.43
C TRP A 1132 -6.96 -22.28 6.10
N THR A 1133 -6.10 -21.90 7.04
CA THR A 1133 -5.11 -20.84 6.86
C THR A 1133 -3.69 -21.37 6.82
N GLY A 1134 -2.75 -20.55 6.35
CA GLY A 1134 -1.33 -20.85 6.39
C GLY A 1134 -0.48 -19.60 6.27
N VAL A 1135 0.63 -19.58 7.01
CA VAL A 1135 1.57 -18.44 7.06
C VAL A 1135 2.71 -18.64 6.08
N MET A 1136 3.00 -17.61 5.30
CA MET A 1136 4.00 -17.56 4.23
C MET A 1136 5.01 -16.47 4.54
N GLY A 1137 6.30 -16.71 4.30
CA GLY A 1137 7.28 -15.63 4.33
C GLY A 1137 7.15 -14.78 3.07
N TYR A 1138 6.72 -13.53 3.22
CA TYR A 1138 6.72 -12.54 2.15
C TYR A 1138 7.97 -11.66 2.29
N SER A 1139 8.70 -11.50 1.19
CA SER A 1139 9.92 -10.69 1.13
C SER A 1139 9.62 -9.23 0.78
N TRP A 1140 10.36 -8.30 1.37
CA TRP A 1140 10.24 -6.86 1.15
C TRP A 1140 10.35 -6.40 -0.33
N ASP A 1141 11.02 -7.19 -1.17
CA ASP A 1141 11.31 -6.90 -2.58
C ASP A 1141 10.69 -7.88 -3.60
N SER A 1142 9.71 -8.67 -3.15
CA SER A 1142 9.08 -9.76 -3.91
C SER A 1142 10.01 -10.90 -4.37
N GLN A 1143 11.27 -10.97 -3.91
CA GLN A 1143 12.21 -12.06 -4.24
C GLN A 1143 12.62 -12.85 -2.98
N PRO A 1144 12.68 -14.20 -3.01
CA PRO A 1144 13.18 -14.97 -1.89
C PRO A 1144 14.63 -14.61 -1.52
N HIS A 1145 15.03 -14.98 -0.30
CA HIS A 1145 16.39 -14.90 0.20
C HIS A 1145 16.98 -16.30 0.26
N ILE A 1146 17.94 -16.57 -0.63
CA ILE A 1146 18.64 -17.85 -0.79
C ILE A 1146 20.15 -17.60 -0.79
N GLY A 1147 20.92 -18.52 -0.19
CA GLY A 1147 22.38 -18.47 -0.20
C GLY A 1147 23.00 -18.49 1.21
N ALA A 1148 24.24 -18.03 1.33
CA ALA A 1148 24.92 -17.85 2.62
C ALA A 1148 24.33 -16.66 3.38
N VAL A 1149 24.23 -16.74 4.70
CA VAL A 1149 23.75 -15.62 5.52
C VAL A 1149 24.84 -14.52 5.56
N PRO A 1150 24.54 -13.25 5.22
CA PRO A 1150 25.55 -12.20 5.15
C PRO A 1150 26.33 -12.02 6.45
N GLY A 1151 27.66 -12.18 6.37
CA GLY A 1151 28.59 -12.08 7.50
C GLY A 1151 28.66 -13.32 8.41
N GLU A 1152 28.01 -14.44 8.06
CA GLU A 1152 27.86 -15.61 8.93
C GLU A 1152 28.35 -16.91 8.27
N ASP A 1153 29.66 -17.05 8.11
CA ASP A 1153 30.33 -18.21 7.49
C ASP A 1153 29.80 -19.56 8.01
N GLY A 1154 29.28 -20.40 7.10
CA GLY A 1154 28.72 -21.72 7.41
C GLY A 1154 27.22 -21.72 7.76
N GLN A 1155 26.56 -20.56 7.77
CA GLN A 1155 25.11 -20.43 7.87
C GLN A 1155 24.50 -20.12 6.49
N PHE A 1156 23.38 -20.78 6.16
CA PHE A 1156 22.70 -20.65 4.85
C PHE A 1156 21.18 -20.52 5.06
N VAL A 1157 20.48 -19.83 4.16
CA VAL A 1157 19.02 -19.61 4.25
C VAL A 1157 18.32 -19.96 2.94
N LEU A 1158 17.06 -20.41 3.05
CA LEU A 1158 16.07 -20.47 1.98
C LEU A 1158 14.71 -20.03 2.53
N ALA A 1159 14.36 -18.75 2.39
CA ALA A 1159 13.16 -18.16 2.98
C ALA A 1159 12.57 -17.02 2.13
N GLY A 1160 11.35 -16.59 2.46
CA GLY A 1160 10.73 -15.40 1.82
C GLY A 1160 10.08 -15.68 0.47
N PHE A 1161 9.56 -16.89 0.25
CA PHE A 1161 9.04 -17.36 -1.04
C PHE A 1161 7.70 -16.73 -1.52
N ASN A 1162 7.17 -15.68 -0.89
CA ASN A 1162 6.02 -14.88 -1.36
C ASN A 1162 4.72 -15.67 -1.71
N GLY A 1163 4.53 -16.85 -1.12
CA GLY A 1163 3.46 -17.78 -1.51
C GLY A 1163 3.70 -18.54 -2.83
N HIS A 1164 4.72 -18.16 -3.60
CA HIS A 1164 5.09 -18.71 -4.92
C HIS A 1164 6.27 -19.71 -4.85
N GLY A 1165 6.52 -20.30 -3.68
CA GLY A 1165 7.65 -21.23 -3.47
C GLY A 1165 7.56 -22.57 -4.23
N MET A 1166 6.41 -22.89 -4.81
CA MET A 1166 6.18 -24.18 -5.49
C MET A 1166 7.11 -24.40 -6.71
N PRO A 1167 7.23 -23.46 -7.68
CA PRO A 1167 8.20 -23.49 -8.76
C PRO A 1167 9.62 -23.02 -8.40
N GLN A 1168 9.95 -22.77 -7.12
CA GLN A 1168 11.24 -22.17 -6.72
C GLN A 1168 12.07 -23.01 -5.74
N ALA A 1169 11.45 -23.66 -4.74
CA ALA A 1169 12.16 -24.18 -3.57
C ALA A 1169 13.16 -25.34 -3.83
N PHE A 1170 12.78 -26.36 -4.61
CA PHE A 1170 13.63 -27.52 -4.94
C PHE A 1170 14.94 -27.16 -5.67
N LEU A 1171 14.90 -26.45 -6.81
CA LEU A 1171 16.13 -26.04 -7.48
C LEU A 1171 16.96 -25.03 -6.66
N SER A 1172 16.31 -24.21 -5.84
CA SER A 1172 17.02 -23.34 -4.88
C SER A 1172 17.77 -24.14 -3.81
N ALA A 1173 17.14 -25.22 -3.32
CA ALA A 1173 17.73 -26.16 -2.37
C ALA A 1173 18.88 -26.98 -2.98
N LEU A 1174 18.84 -27.28 -4.28
CA LEU A 1174 19.99 -27.83 -5.02
C LEU A 1174 21.19 -26.86 -5.00
N GLY A 1175 20.94 -25.57 -5.24
CA GLY A 1175 21.99 -24.54 -5.19
C GLY A 1175 22.65 -24.46 -3.82
N VAL A 1176 21.85 -24.29 -2.75
CA VAL A 1176 22.39 -24.27 -1.38
C VAL A 1176 23.03 -25.60 -0.98
N ALA A 1177 22.53 -26.75 -1.44
CA ALA A 1177 23.19 -28.04 -1.21
C ALA A 1177 24.59 -28.08 -1.84
N LYS A 1178 24.80 -27.51 -3.04
CA LYS A 1178 26.13 -27.37 -3.65
C LYS A 1178 27.04 -26.42 -2.85
N MET A 1179 26.53 -25.30 -2.32
CA MET A 1179 27.31 -24.43 -1.40
C MET A 1179 27.68 -25.15 -0.08
N VAL A 1180 26.77 -25.97 0.46
CA VAL A 1180 26.96 -26.76 1.68
C VAL A 1180 27.97 -27.90 1.46
N GLN A 1181 27.87 -28.63 0.36
CA GLN A 1181 28.69 -29.80 0.05
C GLN A 1181 30.05 -29.44 -0.56
N ASN A 1182 30.04 -28.65 -1.64
CA ASN A 1182 31.19 -28.40 -2.50
C ASN A 1182 31.93 -27.11 -2.11
N GLY A 1183 31.23 -26.13 -1.52
CA GLY A 1183 31.82 -24.85 -1.09
C GLY A 1183 31.96 -23.82 -2.21
N ILE A 1184 31.16 -23.95 -3.27
CA ILE A 1184 31.09 -22.99 -4.38
C ILE A 1184 30.42 -21.67 -3.97
N GLY A 1185 30.63 -20.61 -4.75
CA GLY A 1185 29.94 -19.33 -4.62
C GLY A 1185 28.44 -19.44 -4.96
N PHE A 1186 27.68 -18.36 -4.75
CA PHE A 1186 26.27 -18.32 -5.15
C PHE A 1186 26.14 -18.29 -6.69
N GLU A 1187 27.03 -17.55 -7.34
CA GLU A 1187 27.14 -17.38 -8.79
C GLU A 1187 27.28 -18.71 -9.56
N ASP A 1188 27.94 -19.71 -8.95
CA ASP A 1188 28.15 -21.04 -9.53
C ASP A 1188 26.96 -22.00 -9.33
N THR A 1189 25.94 -21.62 -8.54
CA THR A 1189 24.84 -22.53 -8.16
C THR A 1189 23.82 -22.77 -9.28
N GLY A 1190 23.67 -21.82 -10.20
CA GLY A 1190 22.56 -21.78 -11.16
C GLY A 1190 21.22 -21.33 -10.57
N VAL A 1191 21.20 -20.78 -9.35
CA VAL A 1191 20.02 -20.11 -8.78
C VAL A 1191 19.97 -18.66 -9.28
N PRO A 1192 18.80 -18.08 -9.62
CA PRO A 1192 18.71 -16.74 -10.17
C PRO A 1192 19.37 -15.69 -9.26
N ARG A 1193 20.21 -14.83 -9.85
CA ARG A 1193 20.95 -13.76 -9.15
C ARG A 1193 20.08 -12.75 -8.40
N LEU A 1194 18.76 -12.72 -8.65
CA LEU A 1194 17.79 -11.93 -7.87
C LEU A 1194 17.40 -12.56 -6.53
N PHE A 1195 17.65 -13.86 -6.35
CA PHE A 1195 17.35 -14.59 -5.12
C PHE A 1195 18.50 -14.52 -4.09
N GLU A 1196 19.69 -14.08 -4.50
CA GLU A 1196 20.86 -14.01 -3.62
C GLU A 1196 20.56 -13.12 -2.41
N THR A 1197 20.79 -13.65 -1.21
CA THR A 1197 20.61 -12.91 0.04
C THR A 1197 21.85 -12.11 0.39
N THR A 1198 21.91 -10.85 -0.03
CA THR A 1198 23.06 -9.97 0.22
C THR A 1198 22.84 -9.04 1.42
N LYS A 1199 23.92 -8.46 1.94
CA LYS A 1199 23.87 -7.44 3.01
C LYS A 1199 23.06 -6.22 2.55
N GLU A 1200 23.26 -5.81 1.31
CA GLU A 1200 22.64 -4.64 0.67
C GLU A 1200 21.12 -4.83 0.54
N ARG A 1201 20.63 -6.04 0.22
CA ARG A 1201 19.18 -6.33 0.25
C ARG A 1201 18.60 -6.17 1.66
N LEU A 1202 19.28 -6.68 2.69
CA LEU A 1202 18.84 -6.55 4.09
C LEU A 1202 18.88 -5.10 4.59
N GLU A 1203 19.89 -4.32 4.20
CA GLU A 1203 19.99 -2.90 4.54
C GLU A 1203 18.97 -2.05 3.75
N THR A 1204 18.69 -2.37 2.49
CA THR A 1204 17.65 -1.71 1.70
C THR A 1204 16.26 -1.97 2.30
N ALA A 1205 15.97 -3.19 2.75
CA ALA A 1205 14.71 -3.50 3.43
C ALA A 1205 14.58 -2.79 4.79
N ARG A 1206 15.67 -2.70 5.55
CA ARG A 1206 15.70 -2.01 6.86
C ARG A 1206 15.55 -0.49 6.74
N ASN A 1207 16.09 0.11 5.68
CA ASN A 1207 16.12 1.55 5.47
C ASN A 1207 14.97 2.06 4.57
N GLY A 1208 14.22 1.16 3.95
CA GLY A 1208 13.11 1.47 3.07
C GLY A 1208 11.76 1.63 3.79
N PRO A 1209 10.68 1.95 3.05
CA PRO A 1209 9.32 1.96 3.60
C PRO A 1209 8.93 0.61 4.22
N ILE A 1210 8.26 0.65 5.37
CA ILE A 1210 7.74 -0.53 6.10
C ILE A 1210 6.95 -1.43 5.15
N GLY A 1211 7.25 -2.73 5.15
CA GLY A 1211 6.60 -3.74 4.31
C GLY A 1211 6.95 -3.70 2.82
N GLY A 1212 7.38 -2.57 2.26
CA GLY A 1212 7.82 -2.46 0.87
C GLY A 1212 6.77 -2.94 -0.14
N ASP A 1213 7.16 -3.87 -1.01
CA ASP A 1213 6.26 -4.48 -2.00
C ASP A 1213 5.06 -5.20 -1.35
N ILE A 1214 5.20 -5.73 -0.13
CA ILE A 1214 4.17 -6.50 0.58
C ILE A 1214 2.93 -5.63 0.84
N LEU A 1215 3.14 -4.35 1.12
CA LEU A 1215 2.07 -3.36 1.32
C LEU A 1215 1.77 -2.54 0.05
N GLY A 1216 2.29 -2.97 -1.11
CA GLY A 1216 2.07 -2.30 -2.39
C GLY A 1216 2.80 -0.97 -2.56
N VAL A 1217 3.78 -0.66 -1.69
CA VAL A 1217 4.56 0.57 -1.78
C VAL A 1217 5.53 0.45 -2.95
N LYS A 1218 5.22 1.15 -4.05
CA LYS A 1218 6.12 1.21 -5.21
C LYS A 1218 7.44 1.89 -4.82
N ARG A 1219 8.55 1.20 -5.11
CA ARG A 1219 9.83 1.84 -5.43
C ARG A 1219 9.71 2.60 -6.75
#